data_AF-A0A072U5D4-F1
#
_entry.id   AF-A0A072U5D4-F1
#
_cell.length_a   1.000
_cell.length_b   1.000
_cell.length_c   1.000
_cell.angle_alpha   90.00
_cell.angle_beta   90.00
_cell.angle_gamma   90.00
#
_symmetry.space_group_name_H-M   'P 1'
#
loop_
_entity.id
_entity.type
_entity.pdbx_description
1 polymer ?
#
loop_
_entity_poly.entity_id
_entity_poly.type
_entity_poly.pdbx_seq_one_letter_code
_entity_poly.pdbx_strand_id
1 'polypeptide(L)'
;MALTFVTLPHFISPTTIKPNSTTTILKPKHFLLQFPSRPLSYPFLPLRPPSAIAPDGKFYPNPADDDPPEVGEDSAHGFTKYQQIQLQADRARLREEEDFKNNQATYLSAIADSHDAPDEPSSIDSAEDDLFGEIDKAIALKRKEFVKQGLLKPNPAKSEVEAVEELQPHELDDVEEIERLRELKVNSDESPGDFEEDGDLSLKSESSFDLDFDSLGQSNKARIVEPKFKMSLAELLDESKVVPVSVYGNLEVEINGIQHDSRLVTSGNLFVCCVGRKNDGHMFLSEADKRGAIAVVASKEIDIEDTLGCKALVIVEDTNAVLATLAASFYKYPSKNMALIGITGTYGKTTTTYLIKSMYEAMGLRTGMFNSIASYVHGDNQLDSSYGVLDAVLVQNLMAKMLHNGTESVVFEASSRGLAQGKYDEVDFDVAVFTNLMGEEDEEEDRDAKAKLFSRMVDPERHRKVVNIDDPSAPLFISMGSPEVPVVTFALENKNADVHPLKFELSLFETQVLVNTPAGILEISSGLLGRHNVYNILAAVAVGIAVGAPLEDIVRGIEEVDAVPGRCELIDEEQAFGVIVDYARTPDALSRLLDSVRELQPRRIITVIGCCGEDERGKRPLMTKIATDKSEVTMLTSDNPKGEDPLDILDDMLAGVGWTMQEYLKYGENDYYPPLPNGHRLFLHDIRRVAVRASVAMGEEGDVVVIAGKGHETYQIEGEKKDFFDDREECREALQYVDELHQAGIDTSYQRATDTKGCCANNRSASPVHPSTQMK
;
A
#
# COMPACT_ATOMS: atom_id res chain seq x y z
N MET A 1 -62.50 23.06 -16.44
CA MET A 1 -63.14 24.26 -15.84
C MET A 1 -61.98 25.17 -15.44
N ALA A 2 -61.68 26.34 -16.02
CA ALA A 2 -62.51 27.44 -16.58
C ALA A 2 -63.30 28.18 -15.48
N LEU A 3 -63.37 29.53 -15.38
CA LEU A 3 -63.03 30.69 -16.25
C LEU A 3 -62.14 31.71 -15.48
N THR A 4 -61.31 32.66 -15.99
CA THR A 4 -61.06 33.44 -17.25
C THR A 4 -61.69 34.84 -17.38
N PHE A 5 -61.04 35.72 -18.19
CA PHE A 5 -61.36 37.11 -18.66
C PHE A 5 -60.74 38.33 -17.89
N VAL A 6 -60.20 39.47 -18.44
CA VAL A 6 -59.99 40.14 -19.78
C VAL A 6 -60.87 41.41 -20.01
N THR A 7 -60.44 42.60 -20.52
CA THR A 7 -59.14 43.32 -20.78
C THR A 7 -59.40 44.81 -21.22
N LEU A 8 -58.41 45.72 -21.06
CA LEU A 8 -58.18 46.95 -21.90
C LEU A 8 -59.29 48.06 -21.87
N PRO A 9 -59.24 49.19 -22.64
CA PRO A 9 -58.16 49.91 -23.39
C PRO A 9 -57.83 51.31 -22.77
N HIS A 10 -56.94 52.22 -23.23
CA HIS A 10 -56.06 52.44 -24.41
C HIS A 10 -56.53 53.46 -25.51
N PHE A 11 -55.76 54.54 -25.72
CA PHE A 11 -55.86 55.61 -26.77
C PHE A 11 -54.44 56.20 -27.04
N ILE A 12 -53.95 56.71 -28.20
CA ILE A 12 -54.43 57.08 -29.57
C ILE A 12 -54.70 58.60 -29.80
N SER A 13 -54.07 59.35 -30.75
CA SER A 13 -52.81 59.14 -31.52
C SER A 13 -52.04 60.41 -32.02
N PRO A 14 -52.30 61.10 -33.18
CA PRO A 14 -51.18 61.49 -34.08
C PRO A 14 -51.17 62.88 -34.80
N THR A 15 -50.03 63.22 -35.43
CA THR A 15 -49.95 63.80 -36.81
C THR A 15 -48.53 63.69 -37.43
N THR A 16 -48.41 63.85 -38.76
CA THR A 16 -47.16 63.75 -39.59
C THR A 16 -47.15 64.88 -40.66
N ILE A 17 -46.07 65.28 -41.37
CA ILE A 17 -45.37 64.60 -42.50
C ILE A 17 -44.05 65.36 -42.86
N LYS A 18 -42.93 64.61 -43.04
CA LYS A 18 -41.76 64.63 -44.01
C LYS A 18 -41.43 65.86 -44.93
N PRO A 19 -40.26 65.95 -45.65
CA PRO A 19 -39.17 64.96 -45.87
C PRO A 19 -37.67 65.42 -45.81
N ASN A 20 -36.76 64.42 -45.84
CA ASN A 20 -35.39 64.35 -46.41
C ASN A 20 -34.24 65.31 -46.01
N SER A 21 -33.20 64.76 -45.36
CA SER A 21 -31.83 64.65 -45.93
C SER A 21 -30.89 63.75 -45.11
N THR A 22 -29.94 63.10 -45.81
CA THR A 22 -28.65 62.48 -45.36
C THR A 22 -28.50 61.92 -43.93
N THR A 23 -28.42 60.59 -43.81
CA THR A 23 -28.07 59.83 -42.60
C THR A 23 -26.59 59.47 -42.50
N THR A 24 -25.88 59.93 -41.45
CA THR A 24 -24.73 59.24 -40.81
C THR A 24 -24.39 59.88 -39.45
N ILE A 25 -25.03 59.45 -38.35
CA ILE A 25 -24.59 59.78 -36.98
C ILE A 25 -24.64 58.53 -36.08
N LEU A 26 -23.44 58.03 -35.78
CA LEU A 26 -22.93 57.55 -34.48
C LEU A 26 -23.94 57.25 -33.36
N LYS A 27 -23.95 55.99 -32.89
CA LYS A 27 -24.49 55.59 -31.57
C LYS A 27 -23.51 55.94 -30.43
N PRO A 28 -23.99 56.13 -29.19
CA PRO A 28 -23.14 56.40 -28.03
C PRO A 28 -22.30 55.17 -27.62
N LYS A 29 -21.20 55.43 -26.92
CA LYS A 29 -20.23 54.40 -26.49
C LYS A 29 -20.72 53.63 -25.27
N HIS A 30 -20.81 52.30 -25.39
CA HIS A 30 -20.68 51.41 -24.24
C HIS A 30 -19.19 51.11 -24.00
N PHE A 31 -18.76 51.07 -22.74
CA PHE A 31 -17.42 50.62 -22.37
C PHE A 31 -17.36 49.10 -22.40
N LEU A 32 -16.83 48.53 -23.49
CA LEU A 32 -16.34 47.15 -23.51
C LEU A 32 -14.88 47.18 -23.05
N LEU A 33 -14.59 46.57 -21.90
CA LEU A 33 -13.22 46.18 -21.55
C LEU A 33 -12.85 44.97 -22.41
N GLN A 34 -12.15 45.24 -23.51
CA GLN A 34 -11.57 44.18 -24.34
C GLN A 34 -10.34 43.61 -23.61
N PHE A 35 -10.48 42.44 -23.02
CA PHE A 35 -9.32 41.63 -22.66
C PHE A 35 -8.54 41.26 -23.94
N PRO A 36 -7.21 41.42 -23.96
CA PRO A 36 -6.42 41.09 -25.15
C PRO A 36 -6.28 39.58 -25.28
N SER A 37 -7.06 38.97 -26.18
CA SER A 37 -6.90 37.56 -26.55
C SER A 37 -5.59 37.34 -27.33
N ARG A 38 -4.52 37.07 -26.57
CA ARG A 38 -3.28 36.46 -27.05
C ARG A 38 -2.96 35.27 -26.15
N PRO A 39 -2.50 34.13 -26.68
CA PRO A 39 -1.88 33.12 -25.84
C PRO A 39 -0.64 33.75 -25.19
N LEU A 40 -0.50 33.60 -23.86
CA LEU A 40 0.75 33.86 -23.18
C LEU A 40 1.66 32.63 -23.39
N SER A 41 2.15 32.48 -24.61
CA SER A 41 3.31 31.64 -24.89
C SER A 41 4.52 32.30 -24.22
N TYR A 42 4.75 31.97 -22.94
CA TYR A 42 5.98 32.34 -22.25
C TYR A 42 7.15 31.77 -23.07
N PRO A 43 8.18 32.58 -23.39
CA PRO A 43 9.34 32.05 -24.09
C PRO A 43 10.04 31.05 -23.17
N PHE A 44 10.21 29.82 -23.63
CA PHE A 44 11.11 28.86 -23.00
C PHE A 44 12.51 29.47 -22.96
N LEU A 45 12.87 30.04 -21.82
CA LEU A 45 14.26 30.27 -21.46
C LEU A 45 14.93 28.89 -21.33
N PRO A 46 16.20 28.74 -21.75
CA PRO A 46 16.94 27.51 -21.49
C PRO A 46 17.18 27.42 -19.99
N LEU A 47 16.28 26.73 -19.30
CA LEU A 47 16.38 26.45 -17.87
C LEU A 47 17.68 25.68 -17.61
N ARG A 48 18.37 26.05 -16.53
CA ARG A 48 19.24 25.09 -15.85
C ARG A 48 18.36 23.94 -15.34
N PRO A 49 18.87 22.70 -15.27
CA PRO A 49 18.19 21.66 -14.51
C PRO A 49 17.90 22.19 -13.08
N PRO A 50 16.65 22.11 -12.60
CA PRO A 50 16.29 22.60 -11.27
C PRO A 50 16.86 21.70 -10.17
N SER A 51 17.06 22.28 -8.97
CA SER A 51 17.35 21.51 -7.76
C SER A 51 16.22 20.56 -7.33
N ALA A 52 15.04 20.65 -7.96
CA ALA A 52 13.92 19.73 -7.79
C ALA A 52 14.14 18.32 -8.41
N ILE A 53 15.27 18.10 -9.12
CA ILE A 53 15.70 16.78 -9.58
C ILE A 53 16.41 16.04 -8.43
N ALA A 54 17.51 16.62 -7.94
CA ALA A 54 18.42 16.04 -6.95
C ALA A 54 19.07 17.17 -6.13
N PRO A 55 19.66 16.88 -4.95
CA PRO A 55 20.24 17.89 -4.06
C PRO A 55 21.34 18.76 -4.68
N ASP A 56 21.98 18.30 -5.77
CA ASP A 56 23.00 19.06 -6.52
C ASP A 56 22.50 19.61 -7.88
N GLY A 57 21.23 19.37 -8.22
CA GLY A 57 20.59 19.81 -9.46
C GLY A 57 21.07 19.11 -10.74
N LYS A 58 21.65 17.90 -10.67
CA LYS A 58 22.08 17.14 -11.85
C LYS A 58 21.21 15.93 -12.13
N PHE A 59 21.27 15.48 -13.38
CA PHE A 59 21.01 14.09 -13.76
C PHE A 59 22.29 13.29 -13.52
N TYR A 60 22.16 12.10 -12.97
CA TYR A 60 23.22 11.11 -13.01
C TYR A 60 23.19 10.40 -14.38
N PRO A 61 24.35 10.01 -14.93
CA PRO A 61 24.36 9.10 -16.08
C PRO A 61 23.72 7.77 -15.68
N ASN A 62 23.20 7.03 -16.66
CA ASN A 62 22.75 5.65 -16.41
C ASN A 62 23.96 4.84 -15.90
N PRO A 63 23.82 3.93 -14.91
CA PRO A 63 24.91 3.01 -14.57
C PRO A 63 25.53 2.31 -15.79
N ALA A 64 24.73 2.03 -16.82
CA ALA A 64 25.18 1.47 -18.11
C ALA A 64 26.01 2.43 -18.99
N ASP A 65 26.04 3.74 -18.72
CA ASP A 65 26.89 4.74 -19.38
C ASP A 65 28.28 4.85 -18.73
N ASP A 66 28.40 4.56 -17.42
CA ASP A 66 29.66 4.57 -16.66
C ASP A 66 30.29 3.17 -16.57
N ASP A 67 29.52 2.10 -16.84
CA ASP A 67 30.07 0.78 -17.16
C ASP A 67 30.99 0.89 -18.40
N PRO A 68 32.16 0.21 -18.41
CA PRO A 68 32.99 0.17 -19.60
C PRO A 68 32.18 -0.49 -20.72
N PRO A 69 32.05 0.14 -21.91
CA PRO A 69 30.98 -0.15 -22.86
C PRO A 69 30.88 -1.64 -23.12
N GLU A 70 29.69 -2.21 -22.84
CA GLU A 70 29.45 -3.66 -22.92
C GLU A 70 30.08 -4.21 -24.20
N VAL A 71 30.89 -5.25 -24.06
CA VAL A 71 31.76 -5.75 -25.14
C VAL A 71 30.89 -6.28 -26.28
N GLY A 72 30.61 -5.37 -27.22
CA GLY A 72 29.38 -5.36 -28.01
C GLY A 72 29.09 -6.69 -28.71
N GLU A 73 28.10 -7.41 -28.16
CA GLU A 73 27.71 -8.78 -28.46
C GLU A 73 28.75 -9.57 -29.28
N ASP A 74 29.88 -9.93 -28.66
CA ASP A 74 30.96 -10.63 -29.36
C ASP A 74 30.59 -12.09 -29.67
N SER A 75 29.79 -12.23 -30.73
CA SER A 75 29.26 -13.45 -31.33
C SER A 75 30.34 -14.45 -31.76
N ALA A 76 31.62 -14.08 -31.66
CA ALA A 76 32.78 -14.98 -31.73
C ALA A 76 32.72 -16.16 -30.74
N HIS A 77 31.89 -16.13 -29.70
CA HIS A 77 31.74 -17.21 -28.72
C HIS A 77 30.37 -17.92 -28.68
N GLY A 78 29.53 -17.78 -29.71
CA GLY A 78 28.65 -18.86 -30.23
C GLY A 78 27.64 -19.56 -29.31
N PHE A 79 27.40 -19.09 -28.08
CA PHE A 79 26.48 -19.66 -27.10
C PHE A 79 25.35 -18.69 -26.75
N THR A 80 24.12 -19.20 -26.64
CA THR A 80 22.95 -18.39 -26.27
C THR A 80 22.90 -18.07 -24.77
N LYS A 81 22.13 -17.05 -24.36
CA LYS A 81 21.91 -16.68 -22.95
C LYS A 81 21.49 -17.89 -22.10
N TYR A 82 20.65 -18.78 -22.64
CA TYR A 82 20.23 -20.03 -21.98
C TYR A 82 21.39 -21.01 -21.76
N GLN A 83 22.31 -21.14 -22.73
CA GLN A 83 23.50 -21.98 -22.61
C GLN A 83 24.52 -21.40 -21.63
N GLN A 84 24.59 -20.07 -21.49
CA GLN A 84 25.42 -19.42 -20.47
C GLN A 84 24.90 -19.70 -19.06
N ILE A 85 23.58 -19.60 -18.83
CA ILE A 85 22.93 -19.97 -17.56
C ILE A 85 23.21 -21.45 -17.23
N GLN A 86 23.07 -22.33 -18.21
CA GLN A 86 23.32 -23.76 -18.01
C GLN A 86 24.80 -24.06 -17.69
N LEU A 87 25.75 -23.36 -18.33
CA LEU A 87 27.18 -23.42 -17.97
C LEU A 87 27.50 -22.83 -16.58
N GLN A 88 26.72 -21.86 -16.10
CA GLN A 88 26.85 -21.37 -14.72
C GLN A 88 26.34 -22.41 -13.71
N ALA A 89 25.18 -23.03 -13.97
CA ALA A 89 24.63 -24.11 -13.15
C ALA A 89 25.53 -25.38 -13.13
N ASP A 90 26.19 -25.70 -14.23
CA ASP A 90 27.21 -26.76 -14.28
C ASP A 90 28.45 -26.41 -13.45
N ARG A 91 28.91 -25.15 -13.48
CA ARG A 91 30.03 -24.68 -12.64
C ARG A 91 29.67 -24.63 -11.15
N ALA A 92 28.43 -24.32 -10.81
CA ALA A 92 27.96 -24.36 -9.42
C ALA A 92 28.02 -25.80 -8.88
N ARG A 93 27.41 -26.75 -9.60
CA ARG A 93 27.44 -28.18 -9.23
C ARG A 93 28.85 -28.76 -9.15
N LEU A 94 29.75 -28.35 -10.05
CA LEU A 94 31.16 -28.77 -9.97
C LEU A 94 31.87 -28.24 -8.71
N ARG A 95 31.56 -27.03 -8.24
CA ARG A 95 32.08 -26.49 -6.97
C ARG A 95 31.50 -27.23 -5.77
N GLU A 96 30.19 -27.47 -5.75
CA GLU A 96 29.54 -28.27 -4.70
C GLU A 96 30.15 -29.69 -4.61
N GLU A 97 30.42 -30.30 -5.76
CA GLU A 97 31.13 -31.58 -5.85
C GLU A 97 32.59 -31.50 -5.34
N GLU A 98 33.31 -30.39 -5.59
CA GLU A 98 34.67 -30.19 -5.07
C GLU A 98 34.67 -29.91 -3.56
N ASP A 99 33.77 -29.07 -3.05
CA ASP A 99 33.65 -28.79 -1.62
C ASP A 99 33.13 -29.98 -0.81
N PHE A 100 32.26 -30.81 -1.39
CA PHE A 100 31.92 -32.11 -0.79
C PHE A 100 33.14 -33.04 -0.70
N LYS A 101 34.00 -33.08 -1.72
CA LYS A 101 35.25 -33.88 -1.69
C LYS A 101 36.27 -33.32 -0.70
N ASN A 102 36.40 -32.00 -0.63
CA ASN A 102 37.31 -31.31 0.30
C ASN A 102 36.89 -31.51 1.77
N ASN A 103 35.58 -31.44 2.05
CA ASN A 103 35.03 -31.50 3.41
C ASN A 103 34.35 -32.85 3.72
N GLN A 104 34.65 -33.91 2.96
CA GLN A 104 33.91 -35.18 2.97
C GLN A 104 33.84 -35.81 4.36
N ALA A 105 34.92 -35.73 5.15
CA ALA A 105 34.96 -36.25 6.51
C ALA A 105 33.90 -35.57 7.41
N THR A 106 33.73 -34.25 7.28
CA THR A 106 32.77 -33.44 8.05
C THR A 106 31.33 -33.83 7.71
N TYR A 107 31.00 -33.93 6.41
CA TYR A 107 29.68 -34.39 5.95
C TYR A 107 29.36 -35.82 6.40
N LEU A 108 30.34 -36.74 6.29
CA LEU A 108 30.15 -38.10 6.75
C LEU A 108 30.00 -38.20 8.27
N SER A 109 30.67 -37.35 9.06
CA SER A 109 30.46 -37.28 10.51
C SER A 109 29.10 -36.68 10.91
N ALA A 110 28.65 -35.62 10.24
CA ALA A 110 27.36 -34.99 10.54
C ALA A 110 26.16 -35.93 10.26
N ILE A 111 26.32 -36.86 9.31
CA ILE A 111 25.30 -37.85 8.92
C ILE A 111 25.56 -39.22 9.61
N ALA A 112 26.63 -39.37 10.40
CA ALA A 112 27.08 -40.66 10.95
C ALA A 112 26.10 -41.30 11.94
N ASP A 113 25.36 -40.50 12.69
CA ASP A 113 24.50 -40.96 13.78
C ASP A 113 22.99 -40.89 13.45
N SER A 114 22.62 -40.35 12.29
CA SER A 114 21.22 -40.32 11.85
C SER A 114 20.69 -41.72 11.47
N HIS A 115 19.37 -41.88 11.50
CA HIS A 115 18.71 -43.14 11.19
C HIS A 115 18.71 -43.45 9.68
N ASP A 116 18.84 -44.73 9.33
CA ASP A 116 18.68 -45.19 7.94
C ASP A 116 17.19 -45.22 7.56
N ALA A 117 16.83 -44.69 6.39
CA ALA A 117 15.45 -44.72 5.90
C ALA A 117 14.97 -46.17 5.67
N PRO A 118 13.71 -46.52 6.02
CA PRO A 118 13.18 -47.87 5.86
C PRO A 118 13.18 -48.34 4.40
N ASP A 119 13.09 -49.66 4.19
CA ASP A 119 13.17 -50.28 2.86
C ASP A 119 11.81 -50.36 2.12
N GLU A 120 10.69 -50.19 2.82
CA GLU A 120 9.37 -50.03 2.19
C GLU A 120 8.94 -48.55 2.20
N PRO A 121 8.48 -47.98 1.07
CA PRO A 121 8.17 -46.56 0.96
C PRO A 121 6.80 -46.15 1.52
N SER A 122 6.02 -47.08 2.06
CA SER A 122 4.62 -46.90 2.46
C SER A 122 4.40 -46.82 3.98
N SER A 123 5.39 -46.34 4.74
CA SER A 123 5.33 -46.23 6.20
C SER A 123 5.96 -44.94 6.75
N ILE A 124 5.89 -43.83 5.99
CA ILE A 124 6.37 -42.50 6.41
C ILE A 124 5.32 -41.41 6.11
N ASP A 125 4.05 -41.76 6.30
CA ASP A 125 2.87 -40.88 6.11
C ASP A 125 2.17 -40.63 7.47
N SER A 126 2.94 -40.55 8.56
CA SER A 126 2.43 -40.37 9.93
C SER A 126 3.35 -39.54 10.83
N ALA A 127 4.10 -38.63 10.23
CA ALA A 127 4.68 -37.46 10.90
C ALA A 127 4.05 -36.24 10.24
N GLU A 128 3.85 -35.16 11.01
CA GLU A 128 3.18 -33.95 10.54
C GLU A 128 4.05 -33.22 9.49
N ASP A 129 3.40 -32.50 8.56
CA ASP A 129 4.07 -31.73 7.48
C ASP A 129 4.76 -30.46 8.04
N ASP A 130 5.80 -30.67 8.86
CA ASP A 130 6.71 -29.65 9.36
C ASP A 130 8.08 -29.77 8.67
N LEU A 131 8.74 -28.63 8.47
CA LEU A 131 9.97 -28.47 7.69
C LEU A 131 11.11 -29.41 8.15
N PHE A 132 11.17 -29.67 9.46
CA PHE A 132 12.16 -30.58 10.04
C PHE A 132 11.96 -32.04 9.62
N GLY A 133 10.72 -32.48 9.37
CA GLY A 133 10.40 -33.82 8.88
C GLY A 133 10.90 -34.06 7.45
N GLU A 134 10.80 -33.06 6.58
CA GLU A 134 11.38 -33.11 5.22
C GLU A 134 12.92 -33.14 5.27
N ILE A 135 13.53 -32.36 6.15
CA ILE A 135 14.98 -32.33 6.36
C ILE A 135 15.48 -33.70 6.82
N ASP A 136 14.85 -34.33 7.82
CA ASP A 136 15.22 -35.67 8.29
C ASP A 136 15.03 -36.73 7.19
N LYS A 137 13.94 -36.65 6.40
CA LYS A 137 13.67 -37.52 5.25
C LYS A 137 14.77 -37.38 4.18
N ALA A 138 15.22 -36.16 3.89
CA ALA A 138 16.32 -35.89 2.97
C ALA A 138 17.68 -36.40 3.51
N ILE A 139 17.97 -36.19 4.79
CA ILE A 139 19.17 -36.70 5.48
C ILE A 139 19.20 -38.23 5.43
N ALA A 140 18.11 -38.91 5.76
CA ALA A 140 18.02 -40.37 5.77
C ALA A 140 18.17 -40.97 4.35
N LEU A 141 17.63 -40.29 3.31
CA LEU A 141 17.86 -40.66 1.91
C LEU A 141 19.32 -40.47 1.48
N LYS A 142 19.97 -39.35 1.85
CA LYS A 142 21.39 -39.11 1.56
C LYS A 142 22.31 -40.07 2.31
N ARG A 143 21.98 -40.42 3.55
CA ARG A 143 22.66 -41.48 4.31
C ARG A 143 22.58 -42.82 3.57
N LYS A 144 21.39 -43.21 3.12
CA LYS A 144 21.15 -44.45 2.33
C LYS A 144 21.95 -44.46 1.03
N GLU A 145 22.13 -43.30 0.39
CA GLU A 145 23.03 -43.13 -0.76
C GLU A 145 24.50 -43.38 -0.39
N PHE A 146 25.01 -42.75 0.68
CA PHE A 146 26.41 -42.92 1.12
C PHE A 146 26.72 -44.32 1.66
N VAL A 147 25.76 -45.00 2.31
CA VAL A 147 25.87 -46.43 2.65
C VAL A 147 25.98 -47.29 1.40
N LYS A 148 25.17 -47.03 0.36
CA LYS A 148 25.22 -47.73 -0.93
C LYS A 148 26.51 -47.48 -1.71
N GLN A 149 27.13 -46.30 -1.53
CA GLN A 149 28.45 -45.97 -2.06
C GLN A 149 29.61 -46.55 -1.22
N GLY A 150 29.33 -47.17 -0.06
CA GLY A 150 30.33 -47.76 0.85
C GLY A 150 31.10 -46.74 1.70
N LEU A 151 30.63 -45.49 1.76
CA LEU A 151 31.23 -44.40 2.55
C LEU A 151 30.77 -44.42 4.01
N LEU A 152 29.59 -44.96 4.28
CA LEU A 152 29.05 -45.23 5.62
C LEU A 152 28.76 -46.74 5.78
N LYS A 153 28.70 -47.21 7.03
CA LYS A 153 28.18 -48.55 7.35
C LYS A 153 26.67 -48.47 7.56
N PRO A 154 25.89 -49.48 7.13
CA PRO A 154 24.48 -49.57 7.51
C PRO A 154 24.37 -49.75 9.03
N ASN A 155 23.37 -49.12 9.64
CA ASN A 155 23.01 -49.42 11.04
C ASN A 155 22.36 -50.82 11.12
N PRO A 156 22.38 -51.47 12.30
CA PRO A 156 21.61 -52.69 12.50
C PRO A 156 20.12 -52.42 12.29
N ALA A 157 19.44 -53.28 11.52
CA ALA A 157 18.00 -53.18 11.32
C ALA A 157 17.27 -53.26 12.66
N LYS A 158 16.32 -52.33 12.91
CA LYS A 158 15.42 -52.40 14.06
C LYS A 158 14.58 -53.68 13.93
N SER A 159 14.76 -54.62 14.84
CA SER A 159 13.78 -55.70 15.04
C SER A 159 12.46 -55.09 15.50
N GLU A 160 11.35 -55.57 14.95
CA GLU A 160 10.00 -55.19 15.39
C GLU A 160 9.86 -55.44 16.90
N VAL A 161 9.43 -54.42 17.64
CA VAL A 161 9.24 -54.49 19.09
C VAL A 161 7.74 -54.65 19.37
N GLU A 162 7.34 -55.85 19.80
CA GLU A 162 6.01 -56.05 20.39
C GLU A 162 5.85 -55.18 21.66
N ALA A 163 4.62 -54.74 21.93
CA ALA A 163 4.38 -53.61 22.80
C ALA A 163 4.61 -53.87 24.30
N VAL A 164 5.26 -52.90 24.95
CA VAL A 164 5.27 -52.62 26.41
C VAL A 164 5.88 -53.68 27.34
N GLU A 165 7.06 -53.36 27.89
CA GLU A 165 7.35 -53.61 29.31
C GLU A 165 8.40 -52.62 29.87
N GLU A 166 8.46 -52.49 31.19
CA GLU A 166 8.91 -51.37 32.03
C GLU A 166 10.34 -50.79 31.81
N LEU A 167 10.48 -49.46 31.94
CA LEU A 167 11.76 -48.74 31.96
C LEU A 167 12.66 -49.14 33.16
N GLN A 168 13.98 -49.11 32.97
CA GLN A 168 14.94 -49.39 34.04
C GLN A 168 15.22 -48.14 34.91
N PRO A 169 15.54 -48.29 36.21
CA PRO A 169 15.54 -47.15 37.15
C PRO A 169 16.57 -46.03 36.91
N HIS A 170 17.51 -46.18 35.96
CA HIS A 170 18.60 -45.22 35.74
C HIS A 170 18.28 -44.07 34.78
N GLU A 171 17.10 -44.08 34.14
CA GLU A 171 16.65 -43.01 33.22
C GLU A 171 15.72 -41.99 33.90
N LEU A 172 15.64 -42.00 35.24
CA LEU A 172 14.81 -41.08 36.02
C LEU A 172 15.59 -39.88 36.58
N ASP A 173 16.89 -40.03 36.85
CA ASP A 173 17.73 -38.95 37.39
C ASP A 173 17.85 -37.76 36.41
N ASP A 174 18.03 -38.05 35.11
CA ASP A 174 18.15 -37.03 34.05
C ASP A 174 16.85 -36.21 33.84
N VAL A 175 15.68 -36.80 34.12
CA VAL A 175 14.38 -36.13 33.92
C VAL A 175 14.10 -35.12 35.02
N GLU A 176 14.40 -35.44 36.29
CA GLU A 176 14.29 -34.46 37.39
C GLU A 176 15.22 -33.25 37.20
N GLU A 177 16.41 -33.43 36.61
CA GLU A 177 17.32 -32.32 36.32
C GLU A 177 16.80 -31.43 35.18
N ILE A 178 16.20 -32.02 34.14
CA ILE A 178 15.57 -31.28 33.04
C ILE A 178 14.33 -30.49 33.49
N GLU A 179 13.50 -31.04 34.40
CA GLU A 179 12.34 -30.32 34.94
C GLU A 179 12.75 -29.15 35.83
N ARG A 180 13.76 -29.32 36.72
CA ARG A 180 14.33 -28.21 37.52
C ARG A 180 14.87 -27.08 36.64
N LEU A 181 15.52 -27.41 35.53
CA LEU A 181 16.05 -26.43 34.58
C LEU A 181 14.96 -25.71 33.76
N ARG A 182 13.72 -26.23 33.72
CA ARG A 182 12.57 -25.58 33.07
C ARG A 182 11.78 -24.70 34.04
N GLU A 183 11.59 -25.12 35.29
CA GLU A 183 10.94 -24.28 36.31
C GLU A 183 11.75 -23.01 36.65
N LEU A 184 13.08 -23.06 36.54
CA LEU A 184 13.98 -21.92 36.78
C LEU A 184 13.94 -20.80 35.71
N LYS A 185 13.06 -20.89 34.70
CA LYS A 185 12.95 -19.86 33.63
C LYS A 185 11.69 -18.98 33.69
N VAL A 186 10.84 -19.14 34.70
CA VAL A 186 9.67 -18.26 34.93
C VAL A 186 9.61 -17.88 36.41
N ASN A 187 10.19 -16.73 36.76
CA ASN A 187 9.79 -15.80 37.84
C ASN A 187 10.94 -14.84 38.19
N SER A 188 10.80 -13.55 37.87
CA SER A 188 11.57 -12.48 38.51
C SER A 188 10.85 -11.14 38.36
N ASP A 189 10.10 -10.75 39.38
CA ASP A 189 9.61 -9.39 39.53
C ASP A 189 9.73 -8.98 41.02
N GLU A 190 9.97 -7.70 41.25
CA GLU A 190 10.16 -7.01 42.54
C GLU A 190 11.37 -7.40 43.45
N SER A 191 11.81 -6.41 44.25
CA SER A 191 12.98 -6.34 45.14
C SER A 191 12.49 -5.84 46.54
N PRO A 192 13.31 -5.41 47.54
CA PRO A 192 14.77 -5.37 47.70
C PRO A 192 15.30 -5.91 49.06
N GLY A 193 16.62 -5.81 49.33
CA GLY A 193 17.19 -6.12 50.66
C GLY A 193 18.71 -6.07 50.82
N ASP A 194 19.27 -4.84 50.91
CA ASP A 194 20.50 -4.34 51.57
C ASP A 194 21.78 -5.20 51.86
N PHE A 195 22.91 -4.45 51.90
CA PHE A 195 24.20 -4.64 52.60
C PHE A 195 25.47 -5.20 51.90
N GLU A 196 26.36 -4.22 51.60
CA GLU A 196 27.82 -4.15 51.86
C GLU A 196 28.87 -5.00 51.09
N GLU A 197 29.87 -4.24 50.56
CA GLU A 197 31.33 -4.49 50.39
C GLU A 197 31.85 -5.84 49.85
N ASP A 198 32.90 -5.93 49.02
CA ASP A 198 33.98 -4.99 48.67
C ASP A 198 34.46 -5.23 47.21
N GLY A 199 35.38 -4.42 46.68
CA GLY A 199 35.77 -4.47 45.25
C GLY A 199 37.07 -5.23 44.91
N ASP A 200 37.28 -5.49 43.60
CA ASP A 200 38.55 -5.18 42.91
C ASP A 200 38.34 -5.06 41.37
N LEU A 201 39.38 -4.60 40.67
CA LEU A 201 39.44 -4.29 39.25
C LEU A 201 39.71 -5.52 38.37
N SER A 202 39.20 -5.56 37.13
CA SER A 202 39.99 -5.10 35.96
C SER A 202 39.54 -5.62 34.58
N LEU A 203 39.84 -4.80 33.57
CA LEU A 203 40.12 -5.10 32.15
C LEU A 203 39.01 -5.60 31.21
N LYS A 204 38.94 -4.89 30.06
CA LYS A 204 38.10 -5.15 28.89
C LYS A 204 38.45 -6.47 28.17
N SER A 205 37.44 -7.04 27.51
CA SER A 205 37.61 -7.61 26.16
C SER A 205 36.47 -7.11 25.26
N GLU A 206 36.80 -6.38 24.20
CA GLU A 206 35.83 -5.91 23.20
C GLU A 206 35.58 -7.04 22.19
N SER A 207 34.44 -7.71 22.28
CA SER A 207 34.00 -8.73 21.30
C SER A 207 33.16 -8.08 20.20
N SER A 208 33.83 -7.53 19.19
CA SER A 208 33.23 -7.44 17.85
C SER A 208 32.95 -8.85 17.32
N PHE A 209 31.96 -8.99 16.43
CA PHE A 209 31.44 -10.25 15.87
C PHE A 209 30.37 -11.00 16.68
N ASP A 210 29.37 -10.28 17.18
CA ASP A 210 28.00 -10.81 17.11
C ASP A 210 27.54 -10.75 15.64
N LEU A 211 27.34 -11.91 15.02
CA LEU A 211 26.80 -12.06 13.68
C LEU A 211 25.45 -12.77 13.78
N ASP A 212 24.36 -12.04 13.49
CA ASP A 212 23.00 -12.58 13.43
C ASP A 212 22.91 -13.64 12.32
N PHE A 213 23.11 -14.91 12.66
CA PHE A 213 23.14 -16.02 11.70
C PHE A 213 21.79 -16.22 11.00
N ASP A 214 20.69 -15.84 11.65
CA ASP A 214 19.33 -15.88 11.12
C ASP A 214 19.14 -14.95 9.88
N SER A 215 20.04 -13.99 9.67
CA SER A 215 19.98 -13.08 8.51
C SER A 215 20.43 -13.71 7.18
N LEU A 216 21.16 -14.83 7.21
CA LEU A 216 21.77 -15.44 6.01
C LEU A 216 20.77 -16.07 5.03
N GLY A 217 19.50 -16.24 5.43
CA GLY A 217 18.43 -16.75 4.56
C GLY A 217 17.67 -15.69 3.75
N GLN A 218 17.78 -14.39 4.07
CA GLN A 218 17.01 -13.31 3.42
C GLN A 218 17.88 -12.46 2.48
N SER A 219 18.50 -13.10 1.50
CA SER A 219 19.41 -12.47 0.55
C SER A 219 18.70 -11.56 -0.46
N ASN A 220 18.43 -10.30 -0.08
CA ASN A 220 18.54 -9.11 -0.95
C ASN A 220 18.16 -7.78 -0.27
N LYS A 221 17.43 -7.77 0.86
CA LYS A 221 17.05 -6.51 1.52
C LYS A 221 18.29 -5.77 2.06
N ALA A 222 18.45 -4.48 1.73
CA ALA A 222 19.57 -3.70 2.25
C ALA A 222 19.37 -3.42 3.74
N ARG A 223 20.42 -3.59 4.54
CA ARG A 223 20.35 -3.34 6.00
C ARG A 223 20.20 -1.84 6.27
N ILE A 224 18.95 -1.38 6.41
CA ILE A 224 18.63 0.01 6.74
C ILE A 224 19.27 0.37 8.09
N VAL A 225 20.13 1.39 8.09
CA VAL A 225 20.86 1.84 9.28
C VAL A 225 20.03 2.89 10.03
N GLU A 226 19.89 2.71 11.34
CA GLU A 226 19.23 3.70 12.20
C GLU A 226 20.19 4.85 12.56
N PRO A 227 19.88 6.11 12.20
CA PRO A 227 20.68 7.25 12.60
C PRO A 227 20.59 7.51 14.10
N LYS A 228 21.72 7.88 14.73
CA LYS A 228 21.77 8.21 16.16
C LYS A 228 21.80 9.72 16.37
N PHE A 229 20.67 10.28 16.78
CA PHE A 229 20.55 11.71 17.13
C PHE A 229 20.79 11.94 18.63
N LYS A 230 21.50 13.02 18.93
CA LYS A 230 21.79 13.55 20.27
C LYS A 230 21.87 15.08 20.16
N MET A 231 21.29 15.76 21.15
CA MET A 231 21.23 17.22 21.27
C MET A 231 20.95 17.56 22.74
N SER A 232 21.37 18.71 23.25
CA SER A 232 20.90 19.18 24.57
C SER A 232 19.52 19.82 24.46
N LEU A 233 18.76 19.86 25.55
CA LEU A 233 17.47 20.56 25.55
C LEU A 233 17.65 22.09 25.34
N ALA A 234 18.78 22.66 25.78
CA ALA A 234 19.15 24.04 25.46
C ALA A 234 19.38 24.26 23.96
N GLU A 235 20.15 23.39 23.31
CA GLU A 235 20.42 23.42 21.85
C GLU A 235 19.11 23.30 21.05
N LEU A 236 18.21 22.39 21.45
CA LEU A 236 16.94 22.20 20.77
C LEU A 236 16.05 23.46 20.81
N LEU A 237 15.99 24.16 21.94
CA LEU A 237 15.18 25.37 22.08
C LEU A 237 15.75 26.56 21.29
N ASP A 238 17.08 26.67 21.16
CA ASP A 238 17.73 27.71 20.35
C ASP A 238 17.61 27.43 18.83
N GLU A 239 17.86 26.19 18.38
CA GLU A 239 17.69 25.81 16.97
C GLU A 239 16.22 25.95 16.51
N SER A 240 15.27 25.46 17.31
CA SER A 240 13.84 25.54 17.02
C SER A 240 13.24 26.93 17.23
N LYS A 241 13.93 27.81 17.96
CA LYS A 241 13.48 29.17 18.35
C LYS A 241 12.15 29.17 19.11
N VAL A 242 11.81 28.06 19.74
CA VAL A 242 10.61 27.91 20.57
C VAL A 242 10.82 28.72 21.85
N VAL A 243 10.05 29.80 22.01
CA VAL A 243 10.09 30.65 23.21
C VAL A 243 9.28 30.00 24.32
N PRO A 244 9.89 29.58 25.45
CA PRO A 244 9.15 29.01 26.56
C PRO A 244 8.48 30.11 27.39
N VAL A 245 7.31 29.79 27.95
CA VAL A 245 6.60 30.57 28.98
C VAL A 245 7.34 30.45 30.32
N SER A 246 7.79 29.24 30.66
CA SER A 246 8.63 28.96 31.82
C SER A 246 9.45 27.68 31.61
N VAL A 247 10.53 27.53 32.38
CA VAL A 247 11.45 26.39 32.33
C VAL A 247 11.81 25.98 33.76
N TYR A 248 11.86 24.67 34.00
CA TYR A 248 12.25 24.06 35.28
C TYR A 248 13.26 22.93 35.05
N GLY A 249 14.09 22.64 36.05
CA GLY A 249 15.12 21.60 35.96
C GLY A 249 16.35 22.00 35.12
N ASN A 250 17.01 21.01 34.51
CA ASN A 250 18.31 21.18 33.84
C ASN A 250 18.20 21.16 32.30
N LEU A 251 18.39 22.32 31.65
CA LEU A 251 18.43 22.43 30.19
C LEU A 251 19.66 21.75 29.53
N GLU A 252 20.75 21.51 30.27
CA GLU A 252 21.94 20.78 29.77
C GLU A 252 21.72 19.25 29.75
N VAL A 253 20.46 18.80 29.76
CA VAL A 253 20.11 17.39 29.62
C VAL A 253 20.21 16.97 28.15
N GLU A 254 20.97 15.91 27.89
CA GLU A 254 21.04 15.30 26.56
C GLU A 254 19.76 14.50 26.27
N ILE A 255 19.14 14.78 25.13
CA ILE A 255 17.99 14.04 24.60
C ILE A 255 18.42 13.21 23.37
N ASN A 256 17.87 12.00 23.24
CA ASN A 256 18.20 11.06 22.16
C ASN A 256 17.01 10.71 21.23
N GLY A 257 15.87 11.36 21.45
CA GLY A 257 14.66 11.22 20.65
C GLY A 257 13.58 12.20 21.10
N ILE A 258 12.54 12.38 20.29
CA ILE A 258 11.32 13.11 20.64
C ILE A 258 10.13 12.17 20.46
N GLN A 259 9.15 12.22 21.35
CA GLN A 259 7.88 11.48 21.25
C GLN A 259 6.70 12.31 21.74
N HIS A 260 5.52 12.03 21.20
CA HIS A 260 4.23 12.60 21.65
C HIS A 260 3.17 11.53 21.99
N ASP A 261 3.47 10.26 21.69
CA ASP A 261 2.74 9.08 22.18
C ASP A 261 3.55 8.46 23.31
N SER A 262 2.98 8.36 24.50
CA SER A 262 3.65 7.78 25.67
C SER A 262 4.12 6.36 25.42
N ARG A 263 3.40 5.59 24.59
CA ARG A 263 3.66 4.17 24.34
C ARG A 263 4.93 3.93 23.51
N LEU A 264 5.39 4.96 22.79
CA LEU A 264 6.59 4.95 21.95
C LEU A 264 7.82 5.58 22.64
N VAL A 265 7.66 6.08 23.87
CA VAL A 265 8.77 6.65 24.65
C VAL A 265 9.80 5.58 24.99
N THR A 266 11.07 5.95 24.84
CA THR A 266 12.26 5.18 25.25
C THR A 266 13.19 6.03 26.11
N SER A 267 14.12 5.38 26.82
CA SER A 267 15.00 6.05 27.77
C SER A 267 15.87 7.13 27.13
N GLY A 268 15.75 8.37 27.62
CA GLY A 268 16.46 9.55 27.10
C GLY A 268 15.63 10.42 26.13
N ASN A 269 14.39 10.05 25.83
CA ASN A 269 13.53 10.85 24.93
C ASN A 269 12.99 12.12 25.63
N LEU A 270 12.68 13.14 24.83
CA LEU A 270 11.80 14.25 25.17
C LEU A 270 10.35 13.85 24.93
N PHE A 271 9.47 14.02 25.92
CA PHE A 271 8.02 13.80 25.75
C PHE A 271 7.26 15.12 25.56
N VAL A 272 6.38 15.20 24.55
CA VAL A 272 5.59 16.41 24.25
C VAL A 272 4.11 16.16 24.51
N CYS A 273 3.53 16.88 25.47
CA CYS A 273 2.14 16.75 25.88
C CYS A 273 1.17 17.45 24.93
N CYS A 274 0.98 16.87 23.73
CA CYS A 274 0.01 17.33 22.75
C CYS A 274 -1.44 17.17 23.24
N VAL A 275 -2.31 18.15 22.94
CA VAL A 275 -3.72 18.12 23.32
C VAL A 275 -4.56 17.70 22.10
N GLY A 276 -5.05 16.47 22.10
CA GLY A 276 -5.79 15.87 20.98
C GLY A 276 -7.31 16.01 21.07
N ARG A 277 -8.01 15.65 19.98
CA ARG A 277 -9.49 15.70 19.90
C ARG A 277 -10.22 14.72 20.83
N LYS A 278 -9.56 13.63 21.27
CA LYS A 278 -10.13 12.61 22.17
C LYS A 278 -9.50 12.63 23.57
N ASN A 279 -8.17 12.70 23.63
CA ASN A 279 -7.38 12.58 24.85
C ASN A 279 -6.41 13.77 24.97
N ASP A 280 -6.09 14.14 26.21
CA ASP A 280 -5.05 15.10 26.55
C ASP A 280 -3.74 14.37 26.88
N GLY A 281 -2.64 14.70 26.19
CA GLY A 281 -1.32 14.11 26.37
C GLY A 281 -0.77 14.25 27.80
N HIS A 282 -1.18 15.29 28.54
CA HIS A 282 -0.78 15.48 29.93
C HIS A 282 -1.25 14.32 30.85
N MET A 283 -2.27 13.55 30.46
CA MET A 283 -2.74 12.40 31.25
C MET A 283 -1.75 11.21 31.23
N PHE A 284 -0.81 11.18 30.28
CA PHE A 284 0.10 10.05 30.07
C PHE A 284 1.55 10.32 30.55
N LEU A 285 1.78 11.44 31.24
CA LEU A 285 3.07 11.82 31.84
C LEU A 285 3.69 10.67 32.66
N SER A 286 2.91 10.06 33.54
CA SER A 286 3.36 8.95 34.39
C SER A 286 3.61 7.63 33.65
N GLU A 287 3.24 7.50 32.38
CA GLU A 287 3.67 6.39 31.51
C GLU A 287 4.98 6.75 30.79
N ALA A 288 5.07 7.96 30.24
CA ALA A 288 6.28 8.46 29.58
C ALA A 288 7.49 8.47 30.54
N ASP A 289 7.29 8.93 31.78
CA ASP A 289 8.31 8.95 32.83
C ASP A 289 8.79 7.54 33.20
N LYS A 290 7.87 6.58 33.38
CA LYS A 290 8.19 5.16 33.61
C LYS A 290 8.95 4.50 32.46
N ARG A 291 8.75 4.98 31.23
CA ARG A 291 9.49 4.55 30.03
C ARG A 291 10.83 5.28 29.84
N GLY A 292 11.16 6.21 30.74
CA GLY A 292 12.44 6.91 30.77
C GLY A 292 12.48 8.21 29.95
N ALA A 293 11.35 8.89 29.76
CA ALA A 293 11.37 10.29 29.33
C ALA A 293 12.29 11.09 30.26
N ILE A 294 13.25 11.83 29.68
CA ILE A 294 14.26 12.55 30.45
C ILE A 294 13.92 14.04 30.61
N ALA A 295 13.01 14.54 29.77
CA ALA A 295 12.48 15.89 29.80
C ALA A 295 11.06 15.94 29.20
N VAL A 296 10.30 16.99 29.52
CA VAL A 296 8.91 17.20 29.07
C VAL A 296 8.72 18.58 28.44
N VAL A 297 7.90 18.65 27.39
CA VAL A 297 7.30 19.91 26.88
C VAL A 297 5.78 19.86 27.09
N ALA A 298 5.22 20.88 27.75
CA ALA A 298 3.81 20.93 28.14
C ALA A 298 3.17 22.30 27.88
N SER A 299 1.84 22.35 27.84
CA SER A 299 1.06 23.61 27.74
C SER A 299 0.30 23.96 29.02
N LYS A 300 0.61 23.25 30.11
CA LYS A 300 0.05 23.42 31.45
C LYS A 300 1.16 23.25 32.47
N GLU A 301 1.08 23.98 33.58
CA GLU A 301 1.97 23.76 34.73
C GLU A 301 1.82 22.32 35.25
N ILE A 302 2.95 21.66 35.48
CA ILE A 302 3.06 20.30 36.02
C ILE A 302 4.00 20.38 37.22
N ASP A 303 3.61 19.79 38.35
CA ASP A 303 4.51 19.64 39.49
C ASP A 303 5.41 18.41 39.26
N ILE A 304 6.72 18.64 39.20
CA ILE A 304 7.72 17.60 38.91
C ILE A 304 8.45 17.14 40.16
N GLU A 305 8.78 18.04 41.08
CA GLU A 305 9.67 17.73 42.22
C GLU A 305 9.07 16.65 43.14
N ASP A 306 7.72 16.57 43.20
CA ASP A 306 6.98 15.53 43.94
C ASP A 306 6.41 14.39 43.05
N THR A 307 6.44 14.48 41.70
CA THR A 307 5.59 13.61 40.83
C THR A 307 6.27 12.87 39.68
N LEU A 308 7.44 13.30 39.17
CA LEU A 308 8.07 12.71 37.96
C LEU A 308 9.61 12.64 38.09
N GLY A 309 10.23 11.59 37.54
CA GLY A 309 11.69 11.43 37.45
C GLY A 309 12.36 12.28 36.35
N CYS A 310 11.58 12.94 35.50
CA CYS A 310 12.03 13.86 34.45
C CYS A 310 12.96 14.98 34.98
N LYS A 311 14.07 15.24 34.27
CA LYS A 311 15.12 16.18 34.70
C LYS A 311 14.88 17.63 34.28
N ALA A 312 13.93 17.87 33.37
CA ALA A 312 13.60 19.21 32.87
C ALA A 312 12.16 19.29 32.35
N LEU A 313 11.59 20.50 32.42
CA LEU A 313 10.27 20.83 31.91
C LEU A 313 10.30 22.18 31.19
N VAL A 314 9.67 22.22 30.03
CA VAL A 314 9.47 23.42 29.21
C VAL A 314 7.97 23.66 29.08
N ILE A 315 7.49 24.81 29.55
CA ILE A 315 6.10 25.23 29.30
C ILE A 315 6.06 26.12 28.05
N VAL A 316 5.15 25.82 27.13
CA VAL A 316 4.88 26.58 25.90
C VAL A 316 3.40 26.95 25.81
N GLU A 317 3.03 27.94 24.99
CA GLU A 317 1.62 28.34 24.84
C GLU A 317 0.76 27.26 24.16
N ASP A 318 1.30 26.56 23.15
CA ASP A 318 0.65 25.45 22.46
C ASP A 318 1.67 24.36 22.06
N THR A 319 1.53 23.17 22.64
CA THR A 319 2.35 21.99 22.35
C THR A 319 2.11 21.42 20.96
N ASN A 320 0.92 21.59 20.39
CA ASN A 320 0.60 21.13 19.04
C ASN A 320 1.30 22.00 17.98
N ALA A 321 1.34 23.32 18.20
CA ALA A 321 1.97 24.28 17.28
C ALA A 321 3.49 24.09 17.20
N VAL A 322 4.17 23.80 18.31
CA VAL A 322 5.65 23.66 18.34
C VAL A 322 6.16 22.27 17.99
N LEU A 323 5.31 21.23 17.97
CA LEU A 323 5.71 19.83 17.78
C LEU A 323 6.52 19.63 16.49
N ALA A 324 6.06 20.22 15.37
CA ALA A 324 6.73 20.09 14.08
C ALA A 324 8.12 20.74 14.09
N THR A 325 8.25 21.97 14.62
CA THR A 325 9.51 22.72 14.69
C THR A 325 10.52 22.07 15.64
N LEU A 326 10.07 21.53 16.77
CA LEU A 326 10.92 20.74 17.67
C LEU A 326 11.44 19.47 16.99
N ALA A 327 10.55 18.69 16.35
CA ALA A 327 10.95 17.49 15.61
C ALA A 327 11.93 17.80 14.48
N ALA A 328 11.63 18.80 13.65
CA ALA A 328 12.47 19.18 12.52
C ALA A 328 13.85 19.68 12.96
N SER A 329 13.95 20.40 14.07
CA SER A 329 15.24 20.86 14.61
C SER A 329 16.07 19.70 15.13
N PHE A 330 15.49 18.83 15.97
CA PHE A 330 16.18 17.65 16.51
C PHE A 330 16.71 16.70 15.42
N TYR A 331 15.91 16.46 14.37
CA TYR A 331 16.30 15.66 13.20
C TYR A 331 17.08 16.44 12.12
N LYS A 332 17.40 17.72 12.38
CA LYS A 332 18.26 18.61 11.57
C LYS A 332 17.74 18.92 10.15
N TYR A 333 16.43 19.12 10.04
CA TYR A 333 15.69 19.52 8.84
C TYR A 333 16.05 18.66 7.59
N PRO A 334 15.84 17.33 7.64
CA PRO A 334 16.32 16.42 6.60
C PRO A 334 15.72 16.70 5.22
N SER A 335 14.49 17.21 5.17
CA SER A 335 13.81 17.68 3.96
C SER A 335 14.59 18.74 3.15
N LYS A 336 15.47 19.52 3.79
CA LYS A 336 16.30 20.56 3.11
C LYS A 336 17.51 19.99 2.36
N ASN A 337 17.74 18.69 2.42
CA ASN A 337 18.89 17.99 1.81
C ASN A 337 18.44 16.90 0.82
N MET A 338 17.16 16.87 0.46
CA MET A 338 16.55 15.95 -0.51
C MET A 338 15.59 16.75 -1.41
N ALA A 339 15.31 16.28 -2.63
CA ALA A 339 14.26 16.86 -3.47
C ALA A 339 12.88 16.34 -3.05
N LEU A 340 11.96 17.20 -2.60
CA LEU A 340 10.68 16.78 -2.00
C LEU A 340 9.47 17.02 -2.93
N ILE A 341 8.76 15.95 -3.31
CA ILE A 341 7.60 15.99 -4.21
C ILE A 341 6.31 15.74 -3.41
N GLY A 342 5.59 16.80 -3.07
CA GLY A 342 4.32 16.74 -2.34
C GLY A 342 3.14 16.56 -3.29
N ILE A 343 2.36 15.48 -3.12
CA ILE A 343 1.18 15.17 -3.94
C ILE A 343 -0.08 15.25 -3.09
N THR A 344 -1.05 16.08 -3.50
CA THR A 344 -2.32 16.24 -2.81
C THR A 344 -3.53 16.21 -3.76
N GLY A 345 -4.70 15.96 -3.17
CA GLY A 345 -5.96 15.74 -3.88
C GLY A 345 -6.87 14.78 -3.13
N THR A 346 -8.11 14.58 -3.60
CA THR A 346 -9.02 13.61 -2.97
C THR A 346 -8.63 12.18 -3.37
N TYR A 347 -8.46 11.89 -4.66
CA TYR A 347 -8.10 10.58 -5.22
C TYR A 347 -6.81 10.62 -6.06
N GLY A 348 -6.32 9.47 -6.51
CA GLY A 348 -5.14 9.33 -7.38
C GLY A 348 -3.79 9.41 -6.65
N LYS A 349 -3.69 10.24 -5.59
CA LYS A 349 -2.44 10.54 -4.85
C LYS A 349 -1.50 9.34 -4.69
N THR A 350 -1.98 8.23 -4.13
CA THR A 350 -1.17 7.05 -3.81
C THR A 350 -0.60 6.40 -5.08
N THR A 351 -1.41 6.22 -6.14
CA THR A 351 -0.93 5.74 -7.44
C THR A 351 0.09 6.70 -8.05
N THR A 352 -0.18 8.01 -7.99
CA THR A 352 0.74 9.06 -8.43
C THR A 352 2.07 9.06 -7.64
N THR A 353 2.09 8.67 -6.36
CA THR A 353 3.35 8.52 -5.61
C THR A 353 4.21 7.37 -6.12
N TYR A 354 3.62 6.21 -6.47
CA TYR A 354 4.38 5.08 -7.06
C TYR A 354 4.93 5.43 -8.44
N LEU A 355 4.10 6.03 -9.31
CA LEU A 355 4.52 6.46 -10.66
C LEU A 355 5.66 7.49 -10.62
N ILE A 356 5.60 8.46 -9.69
CA ILE A 356 6.69 9.45 -9.56
C ILE A 356 7.93 8.82 -8.90
N LYS A 357 7.78 7.86 -7.98
CA LYS A 357 8.92 7.10 -7.41
C LYS A 357 9.69 6.39 -8.51
N SER A 358 9.02 5.55 -9.31
CA SER A 358 9.68 4.79 -10.38
C SER A 358 10.25 5.71 -11.47
N MET A 359 9.56 6.80 -11.84
CA MET A 359 10.13 7.83 -12.73
C MET A 359 11.46 8.42 -12.20
N TYR A 360 11.55 8.77 -10.92
CA TYR A 360 12.81 9.28 -10.34
C TYR A 360 13.88 8.18 -10.19
N GLU A 361 13.50 6.92 -9.95
CA GLU A 361 14.43 5.78 -9.91
C GLU A 361 14.96 5.44 -11.31
N ALA A 362 14.13 5.54 -12.37
CA ALA A 362 14.56 5.45 -13.76
C ALA A 362 15.57 6.55 -14.13
N MET A 363 15.38 7.78 -13.60
CA MET A 363 16.36 8.88 -13.67
C MET A 363 17.65 8.63 -12.84
N GLY A 364 17.81 7.45 -12.24
CA GLY A 364 19.01 7.04 -11.50
C GLY A 364 19.07 7.49 -10.03
N LEU A 365 17.98 8.04 -9.48
CA LEU A 365 17.97 8.66 -8.14
C LEU A 365 17.49 7.70 -7.05
N ARG A 366 18.12 7.79 -5.88
CA ARG A 366 17.69 7.04 -4.69
C ARG A 366 16.43 7.65 -4.10
N THR A 367 15.28 7.12 -4.49
CA THR A 367 13.97 7.76 -4.26
C THR A 367 13.20 7.13 -3.11
N GLY A 368 13.09 7.86 -2.01
CA GLY A 368 12.22 7.51 -0.90
C GLY A 368 10.76 7.81 -1.19
N MET A 369 9.86 7.17 -0.45
CA MET A 369 8.42 7.42 -0.59
C MET A 369 7.71 7.36 0.75
N PHE A 370 6.69 8.21 0.90
CA PHE A 370 5.68 8.18 1.96
C PHE A 370 4.30 8.16 1.32
N ASN A 371 3.52 7.09 1.51
CA ASN A 371 2.12 7.08 1.11
C ASN A 371 1.24 6.31 2.11
N SER A 372 -0.07 6.25 1.84
CA SER A 372 -1.06 5.63 2.72
C SER A 372 -0.98 4.09 2.82
N ILE A 373 -0.13 3.43 2.03
CA ILE A 373 0.09 1.98 2.04
C ILE A 373 1.42 1.63 2.74
N ALA A 374 2.50 2.34 2.36
CA ALA A 374 3.85 2.01 2.77
C ALA A 374 4.77 3.24 2.72
N SER A 375 5.89 3.14 3.44
CA SER A 375 7.02 4.08 3.32
C SER A 375 8.26 3.30 2.87
N TYR A 376 9.11 3.89 2.02
CA TYR A 376 10.29 3.26 1.44
C TYR A 376 11.51 4.17 1.56
N VAL A 377 12.69 3.61 1.84
CA VAL A 377 13.96 4.35 1.90
C VAL A 377 14.46 4.70 0.49
N HIS A 378 14.63 3.68 -0.35
CA HIS A 378 14.84 3.75 -1.80
C HIS A 378 14.74 2.32 -2.37
N GLY A 379 14.31 2.16 -3.63
CA GLY A 379 14.01 0.84 -4.20
C GLY A 379 12.96 0.10 -3.38
N ASP A 380 13.19 -1.19 -3.13
CA ASP A 380 12.28 -2.08 -2.39
C ASP A 380 12.51 -2.07 -0.87
N ASN A 381 13.35 -1.16 -0.36
CA ASN A 381 13.69 -1.07 1.07
C ASN A 381 12.57 -0.40 1.86
N GLN A 382 11.47 -1.13 2.01
CA GLN A 382 10.30 -0.74 2.80
C GLN A 382 10.68 -0.54 4.26
N LEU A 383 10.06 0.45 4.90
CA LEU A 383 10.15 0.74 6.32
C LEU A 383 9.04 0.00 7.08
N ASP A 384 9.39 -0.57 8.22
CA ASP A 384 8.43 -1.19 9.15
C ASP A 384 7.53 -0.12 9.81
N SER A 385 6.51 0.33 9.09
CA SER A 385 5.65 1.44 9.49
C SER A 385 4.17 1.05 9.54
N SER A 386 3.75 0.40 10.63
CA SER A 386 2.35 0.07 10.96
C SER A 386 1.44 1.29 11.25
N TYR A 387 1.83 2.48 10.80
CA TYR A 387 1.31 3.77 11.23
C TYR A 387 0.40 4.40 10.17
N GLY A 388 -0.88 4.01 10.15
CA GLY A 388 -1.87 4.45 9.16
C GLY A 388 -2.16 5.96 9.08
N VAL A 389 -1.55 6.79 9.95
CA VAL A 389 -1.44 8.24 9.76
C VAL A 389 -0.08 8.72 10.29
N LEU A 390 0.80 9.16 9.40
CA LEU A 390 2.07 9.79 9.79
C LEU A 390 1.83 11.08 10.61
N ASP A 391 2.63 11.32 11.65
CA ASP A 391 2.66 12.55 12.43
C ASP A 391 3.95 13.35 12.21
N ALA A 392 4.04 14.56 12.77
CA ALA A 392 5.16 15.47 12.53
C ALA A 392 6.51 14.92 13.04
N VAL A 393 6.52 14.15 14.14
CA VAL A 393 7.73 13.53 14.69
C VAL A 393 8.15 12.35 13.83
N LEU A 394 7.20 11.48 13.48
CA LEU A 394 7.47 10.31 12.64
C LEU A 394 7.93 10.70 11.23
N VAL A 395 7.33 11.73 10.61
CA VAL A 395 7.77 12.25 9.30
C VAL A 395 9.21 12.72 9.33
N GLN A 396 9.60 13.52 10.33
CA GLN A 396 10.97 14.05 10.42
C GLN A 396 11.99 12.93 10.76
N ASN A 397 11.63 11.99 11.64
CA ASN A 397 12.46 10.82 11.95
C ASN A 397 12.71 9.95 10.70
N LEU A 398 11.63 9.57 9.99
CA LEU A 398 11.75 8.73 8.80
C LEU A 398 12.48 9.44 7.64
N MET A 399 12.29 10.76 7.45
CA MET A 399 13.10 11.52 6.49
C MET A 399 14.58 11.59 6.87
N ALA A 400 14.90 11.68 8.17
CA ALA A 400 16.28 11.64 8.64
C ALA A 400 16.91 10.25 8.48
N LYS A 401 16.14 9.18 8.66
CA LYS A 401 16.52 7.79 8.37
C LYS A 401 16.75 7.59 6.87
N MET A 402 15.89 8.14 6.00
CA MET A 402 16.07 8.17 4.55
C MET A 402 17.39 8.85 4.16
N LEU A 403 17.58 10.11 4.56
CA LEU A 403 18.79 10.89 4.29
C LEU A 403 20.07 10.18 4.81
N HIS A 404 20.01 9.53 5.98
CA HIS A 404 21.16 8.80 6.53
C HIS A 404 21.55 7.56 5.70
N ASN A 405 20.58 6.92 5.03
CA ASN A 405 20.83 5.79 4.12
C ASN A 405 21.11 6.24 2.67
N GLY A 406 21.17 7.56 2.43
CA GLY A 406 21.53 8.14 1.15
C GLY A 406 20.37 8.28 0.17
N THR A 407 19.13 8.42 0.65
CA THR A 407 18.00 8.90 -0.16
C THR A 407 18.26 10.34 -0.65
N GLU A 408 17.94 10.63 -1.90
CA GLU A 408 18.23 11.91 -2.59
C GLU A 408 16.96 12.68 -2.94
N SER A 409 15.86 11.97 -3.18
CA SER A 409 14.54 12.50 -3.50
C SER A 409 13.48 11.76 -2.69
N VAL A 410 12.37 12.42 -2.38
CA VAL A 410 11.28 11.83 -1.56
C VAL A 410 9.93 12.22 -2.14
N VAL A 411 9.12 11.20 -2.47
CA VAL A 411 7.77 11.35 -3.01
C VAL A 411 6.74 11.17 -1.90
N PHE A 412 5.87 12.16 -1.69
CA PHE A 412 5.15 12.35 -0.43
C PHE A 412 3.63 12.54 -0.62
N GLU A 413 2.81 11.63 -0.07
CA GLU A 413 1.35 11.76 -0.02
C GLU A 413 0.93 12.83 0.99
N ALA A 414 0.84 14.09 0.53
CA ALA A 414 0.46 15.25 1.34
C ALA A 414 -1.05 15.26 1.63
N SER A 415 -1.48 14.40 2.56
CA SER A 415 -2.89 14.30 2.98
C SER A 415 -3.44 15.65 3.48
N SER A 416 -4.68 15.99 3.11
CA SER A 416 -5.29 17.25 3.54
C SER A 416 -5.47 17.34 5.05
N ARG A 417 -5.76 16.22 5.73
CA ARG A 417 -5.78 16.15 7.20
C ARG A 417 -4.41 16.48 7.82
N GLY A 418 -3.30 16.02 7.23
CA GLY A 418 -1.95 16.36 7.69
C GLY A 418 -1.59 17.83 7.44
N LEU A 419 -1.93 18.36 6.26
CA LEU A 419 -1.78 19.79 5.95
C LEU A 419 -2.63 20.67 6.87
N ALA A 420 -3.90 20.32 7.11
CA ALA A 420 -4.80 21.03 8.02
C ALA A 420 -4.21 21.12 9.44
N GLN A 421 -3.75 19.97 9.97
CA GLN A 421 -3.16 19.82 11.30
C GLN A 421 -1.74 20.38 11.46
N GLY A 422 -1.13 20.93 10.40
CA GLY A 422 0.24 21.46 10.45
C GLY A 422 1.34 20.41 10.55
N LYS A 423 0.99 19.12 10.40
CA LYS A 423 1.93 17.99 10.55
C LYS A 423 3.11 18.02 9.59
N TYR A 424 2.95 18.71 8.46
CA TYR A 424 3.95 18.84 7.42
C TYR A 424 4.53 20.26 7.34
N ASP A 425 4.37 21.10 8.38
CA ASP A 425 4.73 22.53 8.31
C ASP A 425 6.25 22.78 8.21
N GLU A 426 7.06 21.84 8.70
CA GLU A 426 8.52 21.82 8.54
C GLU A 426 9.00 20.83 7.46
N VAL A 427 8.10 20.41 6.56
CA VAL A 427 8.47 19.72 5.31
C VAL A 427 8.63 20.78 4.23
N ASP A 428 9.87 20.90 3.77
CA ASP A 428 10.32 21.82 2.74
C ASP A 428 10.13 21.13 1.37
N PHE A 429 9.14 21.58 0.58
CA PHE A 429 8.74 20.91 -0.65
C PHE A 429 9.29 21.63 -1.89
N ASP A 430 9.83 20.86 -2.84
CA ASP A 430 10.29 21.33 -4.15
C ASP A 430 9.17 21.36 -5.19
N VAL A 431 8.31 20.34 -5.19
CA VAL A 431 7.24 20.19 -6.19
C VAL A 431 5.90 20.01 -5.49
N ALA A 432 4.89 20.78 -5.90
CA ALA A 432 3.51 20.66 -5.45
C ALA A 432 2.61 20.13 -6.57
N VAL A 433 1.98 18.96 -6.36
CA VAL A 433 1.10 18.29 -7.32
C VAL A 433 -0.34 18.29 -6.81
N PHE A 434 -1.30 18.67 -7.66
CA PHE A 434 -2.74 18.63 -7.38
C PHE A 434 -3.46 17.73 -8.38
N THR A 435 -4.06 16.63 -7.90
CA THR A 435 -4.73 15.63 -8.74
C THR A 435 -6.22 15.94 -8.98
N ASN A 436 -6.97 16.29 -7.93
CA ASN A 436 -8.40 16.62 -7.95
C ASN A 436 -8.91 17.06 -6.56
N LEU A 437 -10.05 17.75 -6.54
CA LEU A 437 -10.90 18.01 -5.38
C LEU A 437 -12.31 17.52 -5.70
N MET A 438 -12.91 16.76 -4.78
CA MET A 438 -14.25 16.19 -4.91
C MET A 438 -14.96 16.27 -3.56
N GLY A 439 -16.29 16.43 -3.60
CA GLY A 439 -17.12 16.74 -2.43
C GLY A 439 -17.15 15.68 -1.32
N GLU A 440 -16.35 15.90 -0.30
CA GLU A 440 -16.59 15.47 1.08
C GLU A 440 -17.38 16.56 1.83
N GLU A 441 -17.86 16.30 3.05
CA GLU A 441 -18.86 17.14 3.75
C GLU A 441 -18.44 18.62 3.98
N ASP A 442 -17.14 18.92 4.04
CA ASP A 442 -16.56 20.28 4.21
C ASP A 442 -15.56 20.63 3.09
N GLU A 443 -16.04 20.73 1.83
CA GLU A 443 -15.23 21.08 0.64
C GLU A 443 -14.28 22.28 0.84
N GLU A 444 -14.72 23.32 1.57
CA GLU A 444 -13.96 24.55 1.77
C GLU A 444 -12.75 24.36 2.71
N GLU A 445 -12.90 23.62 3.83
CA GLU A 445 -11.77 23.30 4.72
C GLU A 445 -10.77 22.38 4.01
N ASP A 446 -11.25 21.37 3.28
CA ASP A 446 -10.41 20.41 2.58
C ASP A 446 -9.63 21.06 1.41
N ARG A 447 -10.25 21.98 0.68
CA ARG A 447 -9.62 22.83 -0.35
C ARG A 447 -8.53 23.72 0.23
N ASP A 448 -8.84 24.46 1.30
CA ASP A 448 -7.92 25.44 1.88
C ASP A 448 -6.76 24.76 2.62
N ALA A 449 -6.99 23.57 3.19
CA ALA A 449 -5.93 22.70 3.70
C ALA A 449 -4.98 22.25 2.58
N LYS A 450 -5.49 21.79 1.44
CA LYS A 450 -4.67 21.44 0.26
C LYS A 450 -3.88 22.66 -0.27
N ALA A 451 -4.49 23.84 -0.25
CA ALA A 451 -3.87 25.09 -0.72
C ALA A 451 -2.61 25.49 0.10
N LYS A 452 -2.45 25.02 1.34
CA LYS A 452 -1.24 25.21 2.16
C LYS A 452 0.04 24.62 1.54
N LEU A 453 -0.07 23.60 0.69
CA LEU A 453 1.09 23.04 -0.02
C LEU A 453 1.55 24.01 -1.11
N PHE A 454 0.61 24.52 -1.91
CA PHE A 454 0.89 25.43 -3.02
C PHE A 454 1.29 26.84 -2.55
N SER A 455 0.84 27.28 -1.37
CA SER A 455 1.20 28.60 -0.82
C SER A 455 2.70 28.74 -0.51
N ARG A 456 3.42 27.63 -0.30
CA ARG A 456 4.87 27.58 -0.05
C ARG A 456 5.72 27.67 -1.31
N MET A 457 5.11 27.46 -2.48
CA MET A 457 5.78 27.51 -3.78
C MET A 457 6.13 28.97 -4.12
N VAL A 458 7.24 29.49 -3.56
CA VAL A 458 7.65 30.89 -3.68
C VAL A 458 8.90 31.14 -4.54
N ASP A 459 9.92 30.29 -4.45
CA ASP A 459 11.16 30.36 -5.24
C ASP A 459 10.96 29.82 -6.68
N PRO A 460 11.18 30.62 -7.74
CA PRO A 460 10.98 30.20 -9.12
C PRO A 460 12.17 29.42 -9.72
N GLU A 461 13.38 29.53 -9.17
CA GLU A 461 14.52 28.72 -9.62
C GLU A 461 14.35 27.27 -9.13
N ARG A 462 13.98 27.11 -7.85
CA ARG A 462 13.74 25.82 -7.19
C ARG A 462 12.37 25.21 -7.49
N HIS A 463 11.28 25.85 -7.09
CA HIS A 463 9.99 25.17 -6.92
C HIS A 463 9.21 24.95 -8.23
N ARG A 464 8.32 23.95 -8.25
CA ARG A 464 7.41 23.68 -9.38
C ARG A 464 5.99 23.39 -8.92
N LYS A 465 5.00 23.78 -9.73
CA LYS A 465 3.57 23.49 -9.53
C LYS A 465 3.06 22.59 -10.65
N VAL A 466 2.34 21.52 -10.32
CA VAL A 466 1.70 20.63 -11.28
C VAL A 466 0.21 20.50 -10.93
N VAL A 467 -0.67 20.84 -11.88
CA VAL A 467 -2.10 21.04 -11.60
C VAL A 467 -2.97 20.42 -12.68
N ASN A 468 -3.92 19.57 -12.27
CA ASN A 468 -5.01 19.11 -13.13
C ASN A 468 -5.95 20.28 -13.46
N ILE A 469 -6.14 20.63 -14.74
CA ILE A 469 -7.01 21.73 -15.19
C ILE A 469 -8.36 21.29 -15.78
N ASP A 470 -8.72 20.00 -15.64
CA ASP A 470 -10.12 19.56 -15.74
C ASP A 470 -10.88 19.80 -14.41
N ASP A 471 -10.16 20.03 -13.31
CA ASP A 471 -10.74 20.34 -12.01
C ASP A 471 -11.18 21.82 -11.90
N PRO A 472 -12.43 22.13 -11.49
CA PRO A 472 -12.90 23.51 -11.33
C PRO A 472 -12.09 24.37 -10.34
N SER A 473 -11.39 23.74 -9.40
CA SER A 473 -10.59 24.38 -8.35
C SER A 473 -9.18 24.78 -8.82
N ALA A 474 -8.73 24.28 -9.98
CA ALA A 474 -7.39 24.49 -10.50
C ALA A 474 -6.90 25.97 -10.50
N PRO A 475 -7.74 26.98 -10.83
CA PRO A 475 -7.33 28.38 -10.79
C PRO A 475 -6.87 28.85 -9.41
N LEU A 476 -7.41 28.29 -8.32
CA LEU A 476 -6.96 28.58 -6.96
C LEU A 476 -5.52 28.09 -6.78
N PHE A 477 -5.27 26.80 -6.98
CA PHE A 477 -3.96 26.17 -6.78
C PHE A 477 -2.85 26.79 -7.63
N ILE A 478 -3.16 27.19 -8.87
CA ILE A 478 -2.25 27.95 -9.75
C ILE A 478 -1.89 29.32 -9.13
N SER A 479 -2.87 30.02 -8.55
CA SER A 479 -2.72 31.37 -7.97
C SER A 479 -2.04 31.41 -6.58
N MET A 480 -1.98 30.29 -5.86
CA MET A 480 -1.30 30.21 -4.56
C MET A 480 0.23 30.31 -4.70
N GLY A 481 0.91 30.88 -3.70
CA GLY A 481 2.37 31.05 -3.71
C GLY A 481 2.82 32.20 -4.63
N SER A 482 4.03 32.09 -5.20
CA SER A 482 4.54 33.07 -6.17
C SER A 482 3.96 32.84 -7.57
N PRO A 483 3.56 33.88 -8.31
CA PRO A 483 3.16 33.78 -9.72
C PRO A 483 4.35 33.62 -10.68
N GLU A 484 5.59 33.73 -10.19
CA GLU A 484 6.81 33.53 -10.97
C GLU A 484 7.26 32.05 -11.00
N VAL A 485 6.75 31.22 -10.09
CA VAL A 485 7.02 29.78 -10.05
C VAL A 485 6.40 29.09 -11.27
N PRO A 486 7.17 28.31 -12.05
CA PRO A 486 6.66 27.57 -13.19
C PRO A 486 5.51 26.62 -12.82
N VAL A 487 4.48 26.64 -13.65
CA VAL A 487 3.32 25.75 -13.60
C VAL A 487 3.36 24.86 -14.83
N VAL A 488 3.20 23.55 -14.65
CA VAL A 488 2.84 22.62 -15.73
C VAL A 488 1.42 22.14 -15.48
N THR A 489 0.56 22.32 -16.48
CA THR A 489 -0.83 21.90 -16.42
C THR A 489 -1.03 20.55 -17.09
N PHE A 490 -1.89 19.70 -16.52
CA PHE A 490 -2.31 18.46 -17.17
C PHE A 490 -3.83 18.34 -17.23
N ALA A 491 -4.33 17.60 -18.21
CA ALA A 491 -5.75 17.34 -18.40
C ALA A 491 -5.98 16.09 -19.27
N LEU A 492 -7.08 15.40 -19.03
CA LEU A 492 -7.58 14.31 -19.87
C LEU A 492 -8.52 14.85 -20.97
N GLU A 493 -9.35 15.85 -20.65
CA GLU A 493 -10.34 16.44 -21.57
C GLU A 493 -9.88 17.81 -22.11
N ASN A 494 -9.36 18.70 -21.27
CA ASN A 494 -9.00 20.06 -21.62
C ASN A 494 -7.66 20.14 -22.38
N LYS A 495 -7.71 19.97 -23.71
CA LYS A 495 -6.56 20.05 -24.65
C LYS A 495 -5.88 21.43 -24.78
N ASN A 496 -6.08 22.32 -23.81
CA ASN A 496 -5.27 23.53 -23.61
C ASN A 496 -4.21 23.35 -22.51
N ALA A 497 -4.19 22.19 -21.83
CA ALA A 497 -3.14 21.82 -20.89
C ALA A 497 -1.80 21.59 -21.60
N ASP A 498 -0.69 21.72 -20.86
CA ASP A 498 0.65 21.44 -21.35
C ASP A 498 0.84 19.94 -21.62
N VAL A 499 0.26 19.09 -20.77
CA VAL A 499 0.30 17.62 -20.85
C VAL A 499 -1.12 17.06 -21.00
N HIS A 500 -1.41 16.44 -22.14
CA HIS A 500 -2.74 15.87 -22.41
C HIS A 500 -2.67 14.68 -23.39
N PRO A 501 -3.67 13.77 -23.43
CA PRO A 501 -3.67 12.67 -24.39
C PRO A 501 -4.00 13.17 -25.81
N LEU A 502 -3.38 12.53 -26.80
CA LEU A 502 -3.82 12.52 -28.20
C LEU A 502 -4.81 11.38 -28.44
N LYS A 503 -4.50 10.21 -27.89
CA LYS A 503 -5.26 8.95 -27.93
C LYS A 503 -4.97 8.17 -26.64
N PHE A 504 -5.94 7.41 -26.15
CA PHE A 504 -5.69 6.30 -25.22
C PHE A 504 -6.62 5.14 -25.56
N GLU A 505 -6.23 3.91 -25.22
CA GLU A 505 -7.05 2.70 -25.31
C GLU A 505 -6.99 1.98 -23.96
N LEU A 506 -8.13 1.44 -23.52
CA LEU A 506 -8.30 0.74 -22.25
C LEU A 506 -8.69 -0.71 -22.54
N SER A 507 -8.10 -1.65 -21.81
CA SER A 507 -8.42 -3.08 -21.88
C SER A 507 -8.51 -3.70 -20.47
N LEU A 508 -8.71 -5.01 -20.39
CA LEU A 508 -8.73 -5.73 -19.11
C LEU A 508 -7.32 -5.95 -18.51
N PHE A 509 -6.26 -5.78 -19.30
CA PHE A 509 -4.88 -6.15 -18.93
C PHE A 509 -3.87 -5.00 -19.08
N GLU A 510 -4.14 -4.04 -19.97
CA GLU A 510 -3.22 -2.94 -20.30
C GLU A 510 -3.99 -1.64 -20.63
N THR A 511 -3.40 -0.51 -20.25
CA THR A 511 -3.78 0.85 -20.64
C THR A 511 -2.69 1.44 -21.54
N GLN A 512 -3.02 1.76 -22.80
CA GLN A 512 -2.09 2.39 -23.75
C GLN A 512 -2.43 3.88 -23.91
N VAL A 513 -1.43 4.76 -23.81
CA VAL A 513 -1.61 6.22 -23.84
C VAL A 513 -0.59 6.90 -24.74
N LEU A 514 -1.07 7.68 -25.72
CA LEU A 514 -0.24 8.58 -26.52
C LEU A 514 -0.39 10.01 -25.99
N VAL A 515 0.62 10.50 -25.26
CA VAL A 515 0.61 11.79 -24.54
C VAL A 515 1.32 12.87 -25.35
N ASN A 516 0.69 14.03 -25.51
CA ASN A 516 1.34 15.24 -26.02
C ASN A 516 1.90 16.07 -24.84
N THR A 517 3.14 16.52 -24.95
CA THR A 517 3.81 17.39 -23.98
C THR A 517 4.51 18.57 -24.70
N PRO A 518 5.01 19.60 -23.99
CA PRO A 518 5.77 20.69 -24.61
C PRO A 518 7.15 20.27 -25.15
N ALA A 519 7.68 19.13 -24.69
CA ALA A 519 9.00 18.62 -25.06
C ALA A 519 8.95 17.56 -26.18
N GLY A 520 7.81 16.88 -26.37
CA GLY A 520 7.62 15.81 -27.34
C GLY A 520 6.30 15.07 -27.17
N ILE A 521 6.07 14.06 -28.03
CA ILE A 521 4.98 13.09 -27.86
C ILE A 521 5.58 11.84 -27.22
N LEU A 522 4.91 11.30 -26.20
CA LEU A 522 5.24 10.04 -25.55
C LEU A 522 4.20 8.98 -25.94
N GLU A 523 4.65 7.74 -26.10
CA GLU A 523 3.82 6.54 -26.19
C GLU A 523 4.14 5.71 -24.94
N ILE A 524 3.11 5.27 -24.22
CA ILE A 524 3.22 4.63 -22.89
C ILE A 524 2.26 3.44 -22.84
N SER A 525 2.78 2.27 -22.49
CA SER A 525 2.03 1.06 -22.11
C SER A 525 2.12 0.83 -20.60
N SER A 526 0.99 0.71 -19.90
CA SER A 526 0.99 0.51 -18.44
C SER A 526 -0.06 -0.51 -18.01
N GLY A 527 0.30 -1.38 -17.06
CA GLY A 527 -0.62 -2.32 -16.42
C GLY A 527 -1.68 -1.63 -15.54
N LEU A 528 -1.53 -0.34 -15.24
CA LEU A 528 -2.50 0.43 -14.45
C LEU A 528 -3.82 0.63 -15.21
N LEU A 529 -4.82 -0.19 -14.88
CA LEU A 529 -6.09 -0.25 -15.59
C LEU A 529 -6.95 1.01 -15.41
N GLY A 530 -7.57 1.46 -16.51
CA GLY A 530 -8.75 2.33 -16.48
C GLY A 530 -8.50 3.84 -16.52
N ARG A 531 -9.54 4.58 -16.90
CA ARG A 531 -9.50 6.03 -17.19
C ARG A 531 -8.99 6.90 -16.04
N HIS A 532 -9.21 6.49 -14.79
CA HIS A 532 -8.70 7.21 -13.63
C HIS A 532 -7.16 7.11 -13.50
N ASN A 533 -6.56 6.00 -13.96
CA ASN A 533 -5.10 5.85 -13.99
C ASN A 533 -4.45 6.62 -15.13
N VAL A 534 -5.17 6.90 -16.23
CA VAL A 534 -4.69 7.86 -17.26
C VAL A 534 -4.47 9.26 -16.66
N TYR A 535 -5.32 9.74 -15.73
CA TYR A 535 -5.04 10.98 -14.99
C TYR A 535 -3.78 10.89 -14.12
N ASN A 536 -3.54 9.73 -13.49
CA ASN A 536 -2.37 9.52 -12.62
C ASN A 536 -1.06 9.48 -13.43
N ILE A 537 -1.09 8.86 -14.62
CA ILE A 537 -0.02 8.86 -15.63
C ILE A 537 0.26 10.29 -16.12
N LEU A 538 -0.79 11.04 -16.52
CA LEU A 538 -0.64 12.43 -16.97
C LEU A 538 -0.07 13.34 -15.87
N ALA A 539 -0.39 13.09 -14.60
CA ALA A 539 0.20 13.80 -13.46
C ALA A 539 1.70 13.49 -13.30
N ALA A 540 2.11 12.22 -13.44
CA ALA A 540 3.52 11.81 -13.37
C ALA A 540 4.34 12.40 -14.54
N VAL A 541 3.84 12.29 -15.78
CA VAL A 541 4.44 12.94 -16.96
C VAL A 541 4.58 14.45 -16.75
N ALA A 542 3.57 15.11 -16.18
CA ALA A 542 3.63 16.55 -15.92
C ALA A 542 4.65 16.93 -14.83
N VAL A 543 4.94 16.06 -13.86
CA VAL A 543 6.07 16.25 -12.92
C VAL A 543 7.40 16.08 -13.64
N GLY A 544 7.56 15.04 -14.45
CA GLY A 544 8.76 14.83 -15.27
C GLY A 544 9.08 16.04 -16.17
N ILE A 545 8.06 16.56 -16.86
CA ILE A 545 8.16 17.79 -17.67
C ILE A 545 8.48 19.03 -16.81
N ALA A 546 7.93 19.15 -15.59
CA ALA A 546 8.17 20.29 -14.70
C ALA A 546 9.60 20.34 -14.15
N VAL A 547 10.22 19.19 -13.90
CA VAL A 547 11.63 19.08 -13.49
C VAL A 547 12.59 18.98 -14.68
N GLY A 548 12.08 18.70 -15.89
CA GLY A 548 12.86 18.65 -17.13
C GLY A 548 13.56 17.30 -17.36
N ALA A 549 12.98 16.21 -16.85
CA ALA A 549 13.51 14.85 -17.00
C ALA A 549 13.58 14.39 -18.47
N PRO A 550 14.53 13.50 -18.82
CA PRO A 550 14.57 12.86 -20.14
C PRO A 550 13.27 12.13 -20.44
N LEU A 551 12.78 12.26 -21.68
CA LEU A 551 11.51 11.67 -22.10
C LEU A 551 11.52 10.13 -22.01
N GLU A 552 12.68 9.52 -22.21
CA GLU A 552 12.90 8.08 -22.12
C GLU A 552 12.79 7.56 -20.67
N ASP A 553 13.21 8.37 -19.68
CA ASP A 553 13.06 8.03 -18.25
C ASP A 553 11.62 8.21 -17.76
N ILE A 554 10.92 9.24 -18.28
CA ILE A 554 9.50 9.47 -18.01
C ILE A 554 8.65 8.29 -18.52
N VAL A 555 8.96 7.74 -19.69
CA VAL A 555 8.28 6.53 -20.19
C VAL A 555 8.67 5.34 -19.31
N ARG A 556 9.96 5.02 -19.23
CA ARG A 556 10.48 3.84 -18.52
C ARG A 556 9.93 3.71 -17.10
N GLY A 557 10.01 4.76 -16.27
CA GLY A 557 9.51 4.73 -14.89
C GLY A 557 8.00 4.92 -14.72
N ILE A 558 7.23 4.91 -15.81
CA ILE A 558 5.77 4.76 -15.80
C ILE A 558 5.37 3.36 -16.29
N GLU A 559 6.09 2.80 -17.27
CA GLU A 559 5.88 1.43 -17.76
C GLU A 559 6.35 0.37 -16.74
N GLU A 560 7.39 0.66 -15.94
CA GLU A 560 7.90 -0.18 -14.85
C GLU A 560 6.95 -0.30 -13.63
N VAL A 561 5.81 0.41 -13.63
CA VAL A 561 4.77 0.29 -12.59
C VAL A 561 3.61 -0.57 -13.10
N ASP A 562 3.80 -1.89 -13.06
CA ASP A 562 2.77 -2.88 -13.45
C ASP A 562 1.46 -2.68 -12.65
N ALA A 563 1.58 -2.56 -11.32
CA ALA A 563 0.46 -2.41 -10.40
C ALA A 563 0.82 -1.57 -9.17
N VAL A 564 -0.21 -1.06 -8.48
CA VAL A 564 -0.06 -0.40 -7.18
C VAL A 564 -0.85 -1.20 -6.12
N PRO A 565 -0.20 -1.64 -5.02
CA PRO A 565 -0.81 -2.53 -4.02
C PRO A 565 -2.24 -2.14 -3.58
N GLY A 566 -3.21 -2.99 -3.93
CA GLY A 566 -4.62 -2.80 -3.58
C GLY A 566 -5.28 -1.54 -4.15
N ARG A 567 -4.80 -1.04 -5.31
CA ARG A 567 -5.32 0.16 -6.01
C ARG A 567 -5.64 -0.16 -7.47
N CYS A 568 -6.79 -0.79 -7.70
CA CYS A 568 -7.11 -1.41 -8.99
C CYS A 568 -6.01 -2.40 -9.41
N GLU A 569 -5.46 -3.17 -8.46
CA GLU A 569 -4.35 -4.11 -8.68
C GLU A 569 -4.84 -5.30 -9.51
N LEU A 570 -4.36 -5.43 -10.74
CA LEU A 570 -4.58 -6.60 -11.57
C LEU A 570 -3.75 -7.78 -11.02
N ILE A 571 -4.42 -8.91 -10.83
CA ILE A 571 -3.78 -10.21 -10.60
C ILE A 571 -3.88 -10.99 -11.92
N ASP A 572 -2.73 -11.17 -12.56
CA ASP A 572 -2.59 -11.92 -13.81
C ASP A 572 -1.60 -13.07 -13.61
N GLU A 573 -2.09 -14.29 -13.76
CA GLU A 573 -1.36 -15.55 -13.74
C GLU A 573 -1.55 -16.25 -15.11
N GLU A 574 -1.56 -15.47 -16.21
CA GLU A 574 -1.82 -15.85 -17.61
C GLU A 574 -3.28 -16.26 -17.94
N GLN A 575 -4.26 -15.91 -17.09
CA GLN A 575 -5.66 -16.30 -17.30
C GLN A 575 -6.45 -15.43 -18.30
N ALA A 576 -7.49 -15.99 -18.91
CA ALA A 576 -8.31 -15.31 -19.95
C ALA A 576 -9.31 -14.24 -19.44
N PHE A 577 -9.21 -13.78 -18.20
CA PHE A 577 -10.14 -12.83 -17.57
C PHE A 577 -9.46 -11.96 -16.50
N GLY A 578 -9.96 -10.75 -16.26
CA GLY A 578 -9.35 -9.85 -15.27
C GLY A 578 -9.70 -10.24 -13.84
N VAL A 579 -8.74 -10.18 -12.93
CA VAL A 579 -8.98 -10.24 -11.47
C VAL A 579 -8.40 -8.98 -10.84
N ILE A 580 -9.24 -8.15 -10.22
CA ILE A 580 -8.85 -6.81 -9.73
C ILE A 580 -9.07 -6.73 -8.22
N VAL A 581 -8.04 -6.37 -7.45
CA VAL A 581 -8.11 -6.16 -6.00
C VAL A 581 -8.01 -4.66 -5.66
N ASP A 582 -8.95 -4.14 -4.86
CA ASP A 582 -9.01 -2.71 -4.53
C ASP A 582 -9.54 -2.37 -3.11
N TYR A 583 -9.09 -1.24 -2.59
CA TYR A 583 -9.44 -0.67 -1.28
C TYR A 583 -10.81 0.03 -1.19
N ALA A 584 -11.76 -0.28 -2.08
CA ALA A 584 -13.07 0.36 -2.19
C ALA A 584 -14.06 0.04 -1.04
N ARG A 585 -13.73 0.46 0.19
CA ARG A 585 -14.48 0.23 1.43
C ARG A 585 -15.56 1.28 1.77
N THR A 586 -15.99 2.09 0.80
CA THR A 586 -17.08 3.06 0.94
C THR A 586 -18.04 2.97 -0.25
N PRO A 587 -19.32 3.36 -0.11
CA PRO A 587 -20.30 3.34 -1.20
C PRO A 587 -19.84 4.11 -2.45
N ASP A 588 -19.21 5.28 -2.26
CA ASP A 588 -18.69 6.11 -3.35
C ASP A 588 -17.47 5.50 -4.04
N ALA A 589 -16.49 5.00 -3.28
CA ALA A 589 -15.31 4.34 -3.85
C ALA A 589 -15.70 3.10 -4.66
N LEU A 590 -16.58 2.24 -4.11
CA LEU A 590 -17.12 1.06 -4.78
C LEU A 590 -17.90 1.44 -6.05
N SER A 591 -18.72 2.49 -5.98
CA SER A 591 -19.45 3.02 -7.13
C SER A 591 -18.48 3.36 -8.28
N ARG A 592 -17.40 4.10 -8.00
CA ARG A 592 -16.44 4.58 -9.01
C ARG A 592 -15.48 3.51 -9.50
N LEU A 593 -15.12 2.54 -8.66
CA LEU A 593 -14.38 1.35 -9.06
C LEU A 593 -15.17 0.56 -10.11
N LEU A 594 -16.42 0.22 -9.82
CA LEU A 594 -17.27 -0.56 -10.73
C LEU A 594 -17.63 0.20 -12.02
N ASP A 595 -17.74 1.53 -11.97
CA ASP A 595 -17.83 2.35 -13.20
C ASP A 595 -16.54 2.26 -14.03
N SER A 596 -15.37 2.40 -13.39
CA SER A 596 -14.07 2.31 -14.06
C SER A 596 -13.82 0.94 -14.69
N VAL A 597 -14.19 -0.15 -14.00
CA VAL A 597 -14.11 -1.52 -14.53
C VAL A 597 -15.08 -1.70 -15.69
N ARG A 598 -16.28 -1.10 -15.64
CA ARG A 598 -17.25 -1.17 -16.75
C ARG A 598 -16.78 -0.41 -18.00
N GLU A 599 -15.97 0.64 -17.86
CA GLU A 599 -15.32 1.32 -19.00
C GLU A 599 -14.32 0.42 -19.76
N LEU A 600 -13.76 -0.62 -19.12
CA LEU A 600 -12.88 -1.62 -19.76
C LEU A 600 -13.64 -2.61 -20.67
N GLN A 601 -14.96 -2.49 -20.76
CA GLN A 601 -15.88 -3.31 -21.58
C GLN A 601 -15.88 -4.83 -21.27
N PRO A 602 -15.89 -5.27 -20.00
CA PRO A 602 -15.97 -6.70 -19.66
C PRO A 602 -17.32 -7.33 -20.06
N ARG A 603 -17.28 -8.64 -20.35
CA ARG A 603 -18.44 -9.48 -20.68
C ARG A 603 -19.43 -9.59 -19.50
N ARG A 604 -18.90 -9.67 -18.27
CA ARG A 604 -19.62 -9.74 -16.99
C ARG A 604 -18.72 -9.17 -15.88
N ILE A 605 -19.29 -8.55 -14.85
CA ILE A 605 -18.59 -8.20 -13.61
C ILE A 605 -19.08 -9.10 -12.47
N ILE A 606 -18.13 -9.71 -11.75
CA ILE A 606 -18.34 -10.53 -10.56
C ILE A 606 -17.69 -9.79 -9.38
N THR A 607 -18.47 -9.30 -8.42
CA THR A 607 -17.94 -8.45 -7.33
C THR A 607 -18.02 -9.12 -5.97
N VAL A 608 -16.88 -9.28 -5.30
CA VAL A 608 -16.78 -9.65 -3.88
C VAL A 608 -16.68 -8.37 -3.05
N ILE A 609 -17.57 -8.21 -2.06
CA ILE A 609 -17.52 -7.12 -1.08
C ILE A 609 -17.73 -7.64 0.32
N GLY A 610 -17.04 -7.02 1.28
CA GLY A 610 -17.33 -7.17 2.70
C GLY A 610 -17.50 -5.83 3.40
N CYS A 611 -17.78 -5.88 4.70
CA CYS A 611 -17.85 -4.72 5.58
C CYS A 611 -17.21 -5.03 6.92
N CYS A 612 -16.57 -4.03 7.53
CA CYS A 612 -16.01 -4.15 8.87
C CYS A 612 -17.12 -4.19 9.93
N GLY A 613 -16.86 -4.91 11.02
CA GLY A 613 -17.62 -4.81 12.26
C GLY A 613 -17.37 -3.49 12.97
N GLU A 614 -18.31 -3.09 13.83
CA GLU A 614 -18.31 -1.88 14.66
C GLU A 614 -18.33 -0.53 13.89
N ASP A 615 -17.98 -0.51 12.60
CA ASP A 615 -17.92 0.67 11.76
C ASP A 615 -19.24 0.92 11.01
N GLU A 616 -19.77 2.14 11.13
CA GLU A 616 -20.68 2.79 10.15
C GLU A 616 -21.78 1.90 9.54
N ARG A 617 -22.53 1.13 10.35
CA ARG A 617 -23.55 0.15 9.88
C ARG A 617 -24.42 0.63 8.71
N GLY A 618 -24.80 1.91 8.67
CA GLY A 618 -25.59 2.52 7.59
C GLY A 618 -24.99 2.42 6.17
N LYS A 619 -23.69 2.16 6.01
CA LYS A 619 -23.06 1.95 4.69
C LYS A 619 -23.24 0.53 4.14
N ARG A 620 -23.46 -0.46 5.01
CA ARG A 620 -23.60 -1.89 4.66
C ARG A 620 -24.66 -2.13 3.56
N PRO A 621 -25.93 -1.70 3.72
CA PRO A 621 -26.94 -1.88 2.68
C PRO A 621 -26.67 -1.05 1.41
N LEU A 622 -25.98 0.09 1.53
CA LEU A 622 -25.63 0.94 0.38
C LEU A 622 -24.55 0.28 -0.49
N MET A 623 -23.52 -0.33 0.11
CA MET A 623 -22.47 -1.05 -0.62
C MET A 623 -23.05 -2.28 -1.34
N THR A 624 -23.86 -3.10 -0.65
CA THR A 624 -24.57 -4.23 -1.29
C THR A 624 -25.37 -3.78 -2.49
N LYS A 625 -26.19 -2.74 -2.33
CA LYS A 625 -27.02 -2.24 -3.42
C LYS A 625 -26.17 -1.82 -4.62
N ILE A 626 -25.13 -1.02 -4.40
CA ILE A 626 -24.24 -0.55 -5.47
C ILE A 626 -23.54 -1.70 -6.20
N ALA A 627 -23.05 -2.71 -5.47
CA ALA A 627 -22.50 -3.91 -6.09
C ALA A 627 -23.54 -4.63 -6.95
N THR A 628 -24.75 -4.87 -6.43
CA THR A 628 -25.81 -5.59 -7.14
C THR A 628 -26.45 -4.80 -8.30
N ASP A 629 -26.40 -3.47 -8.27
CA ASP A 629 -26.87 -2.61 -9.37
C ASP A 629 -25.83 -2.54 -10.51
N LYS A 630 -24.52 -2.68 -10.22
CA LYS A 630 -23.43 -2.53 -11.20
C LYS A 630 -22.72 -3.82 -11.63
N SER A 631 -22.97 -4.93 -10.94
CA SER A 631 -22.34 -6.25 -11.19
C SER A 631 -23.41 -7.30 -11.41
N GLU A 632 -23.26 -8.11 -12.47
CA GLU A 632 -24.19 -9.19 -12.80
C GLU A 632 -24.18 -10.33 -11.76
N VAL A 633 -23.04 -10.50 -11.06
CA VAL A 633 -22.90 -11.38 -9.89
C VAL A 633 -22.29 -10.58 -8.75
N THR A 634 -22.85 -10.70 -7.55
CA THR A 634 -22.28 -10.16 -6.32
C THR A 634 -22.13 -11.27 -5.27
N MET A 635 -21.01 -11.27 -4.55
CA MET A 635 -20.71 -12.15 -3.42
C MET A 635 -20.50 -11.29 -2.17
N LEU A 636 -21.30 -11.49 -1.13
CA LEU A 636 -21.16 -10.80 0.15
C LEU A 636 -20.34 -11.65 1.11
N THR A 637 -19.44 -11.02 1.85
CA THR A 637 -18.58 -11.72 2.82
C THR A 637 -18.13 -10.82 3.98
N SER A 638 -17.37 -11.37 4.92
CA SER A 638 -16.76 -10.58 5.99
C SER A 638 -15.55 -9.78 5.48
N ASP A 639 -15.08 -8.83 6.29
CA ASP A 639 -13.82 -8.12 6.06
C ASP A 639 -12.98 -8.14 7.34
N ASN A 640 -13.26 -7.23 8.28
CA ASN A 640 -12.66 -7.17 9.60
C ASN A 640 -13.81 -7.12 10.62
N PRO A 641 -14.38 -8.26 11.04
CA PRO A 641 -15.58 -8.32 11.88
C PRO A 641 -15.34 -7.84 13.33
N LYS A 642 -14.11 -7.83 13.83
CA LYS A 642 -13.78 -7.38 15.21
C LYS A 642 -14.66 -8.12 16.23
N GLY A 643 -15.30 -7.42 17.17
CA GLY A 643 -16.22 -8.01 18.17
C GLY A 643 -17.66 -8.24 17.68
N GLU A 644 -17.95 -8.13 16.39
CA GLU A 644 -19.29 -8.28 15.81
C GLU A 644 -19.43 -9.60 15.02
N ASP A 645 -20.61 -10.23 15.08
CA ASP A 645 -20.87 -11.49 14.37
C ASP A 645 -20.88 -11.26 12.83
N PRO A 646 -20.07 -12.00 12.03
CA PRO A 646 -20.11 -11.92 10.58
C PRO A 646 -21.50 -12.09 9.97
N LEU A 647 -22.39 -12.88 10.59
CA LEU A 647 -23.75 -13.11 10.12
C LEU A 647 -24.67 -11.88 10.35
N ASP A 648 -24.47 -11.13 11.45
CA ASP A 648 -25.16 -9.86 11.70
C ASP A 648 -24.71 -8.79 10.68
N ILE A 649 -23.42 -8.75 10.36
CA ILE A 649 -22.86 -7.87 9.32
C ILE A 649 -23.50 -8.20 7.96
N LEU A 650 -23.67 -9.49 7.64
CA LEU A 650 -24.26 -9.95 6.39
C LEU A 650 -25.78 -9.73 6.31
N ASP A 651 -26.52 -9.77 7.42
CA ASP A 651 -27.95 -9.38 7.45
C ASP A 651 -28.13 -7.87 7.21
N ASP A 652 -27.32 -7.02 7.87
CA ASP A 652 -27.23 -5.57 7.60
C ASP A 652 -26.90 -5.29 6.11
N MET A 653 -26.06 -6.13 5.49
CA MET A 653 -25.73 -6.04 4.06
C MET A 653 -26.89 -6.50 3.16
N LEU A 654 -27.57 -7.61 3.46
CA LEU A 654 -28.72 -8.13 2.71
C LEU A 654 -29.91 -7.16 2.67
N ALA A 655 -30.07 -6.34 3.71
CA ALA A 655 -31.07 -5.27 3.73
C ALA A 655 -30.94 -4.29 2.55
N GLY A 656 -29.77 -4.19 1.91
CA GLY A 656 -29.52 -3.39 0.70
C GLY A 656 -30.35 -3.80 -0.53
N VAL A 657 -30.69 -5.09 -0.65
CA VAL A 657 -31.63 -5.62 -1.67
C VAL A 657 -33.04 -5.87 -1.12
N GLY A 658 -33.28 -5.54 0.15
CA GLY A 658 -34.55 -5.81 0.84
C GLY A 658 -34.78 -7.26 1.21
N TRP A 659 -33.70 -8.03 1.45
CA TRP A 659 -33.75 -9.40 1.97
C TRP A 659 -33.25 -9.45 3.42
N THR A 660 -33.60 -10.53 4.11
CA THR A 660 -33.00 -10.95 5.39
C THR A 660 -32.27 -12.29 5.24
N MET A 661 -31.37 -12.60 6.17
CA MET A 661 -30.64 -13.86 6.24
C MET A 661 -31.60 -15.07 6.31
N GLN A 662 -32.74 -14.94 6.99
CA GLN A 662 -33.77 -15.98 7.05
C GLN A 662 -34.43 -16.24 5.69
N GLU A 663 -34.61 -15.21 4.87
CA GLU A 663 -35.12 -15.36 3.50
C GLU A 663 -34.06 -15.93 2.56
N TYR A 664 -32.80 -15.52 2.71
CA TYR A 664 -31.68 -16.06 1.93
C TYR A 664 -31.45 -17.56 2.19
N LEU A 665 -31.36 -17.98 3.46
CA LEU A 665 -31.13 -19.39 3.83
C LEU A 665 -32.25 -20.31 3.30
N LYS A 666 -33.49 -19.83 3.27
CA LYS A 666 -34.64 -20.55 2.71
C LYS A 666 -34.52 -20.84 1.20
N TYR A 667 -33.77 -20.02 0.45
CA TYR A 667 -33.45 -20.31 -0.95
C TYR A 667 -32.33 -21.35 -1.09
N GLY A 668 -31.40 -21.39 -0.13
CA GLY A 668 -30.33 -22.38 -0.05
C GLY A 668 -30.82 -23.83 0.14
N GLU A 669 -31.99 -24.06 0.74
CA GLU A 669 -32.56 -25.41 0.94
C GLU A 669 -32.74 -26.25 -0.36
N ASN A 670 -32.67 -25.62 -1.53
CA ASN A 670 -32.87 -26.26 -2.84
C ASN A 670 -31.77 -25.90 -3.86
N ASP A 671 -30.60 -25.44 -3.39
CA ASP A 671 -29.49 -24.91 -4.21
C ASP A 671 -29.89 -23.79 -5.20
N TYR A 672 -31.01 -23.10 -4.94
CA TYR A 672 -31.64 -22.17 -5.88
C TYR A 672 -31.84 -20.78 -5.27
N TYR A 673 -30.82 -19.95 -5.40
CA TYR A 673 -30.90 -18.51 -5.14
C TYR A 673 -31.59 -17.80 -6.31
N PRO A 674 -32.76 -17.17 -6.11
CA PRO A 674 -33.48 -16.48 -7.17
C PRO A 674 -32.71 -15.23 -7.63
N PRO A 675 -32.79 -14.86 -8.92
CA PRO A 675 -32.22 -13.60 -9.38
C PRO A 675 -32.95 -12.40 -8.76
N LEU A 676 -32.21 -11.31 -8.58
CA LEU A 676 -32.74 -10.01 -8.15
C LEU A 676 -33.68 -9.41 -9.22
N PRO A 677 -34.49 -8.38 -8.90
CA PRO A 677 -35.44 -7.79 -9.86
C PRO A 677 -34.81 -7.18 -11.14
N ASN A 678 -33.50 -6.91 -11.13
CA ASN A 678 -32.71 -6.49 -12.29
C ASN A 678 -32.17 -7.66 -13.15
N GLY A 679 -32.32 -8.91 -12.68
CA GLY A 679 -31.81 -10.12 -13.32
C GLY A 679 -30.42 -10.57 -12.82
N HIS A 680 -29.77 -9.79 -11.94
CA HIS A 680 -28.44 -10.11 -11.41
C HIS A 680 -28.52 -11.14 -10.27
N ARG A 681 -27.39 -11.76 -9.92
CA ARG A 681 -27.30 -12.81 -8.89
C ARG A 681 -26.58 -12.31 -7.64
N LEU A 682 -27.06 -12.75 -6.48
CA LEU A 682 -26.48 -12.47 -5.18
C LEU A 682 -26.17 -13.78 -4.45
N PHE A 683 -24.95 -13.91 -3.98
CA PHE A 683 -24.48 -14.98 -3.10
C PHE A 683 -23.87 -14.37 -1.83
N LEU A 684 -23.71 -15.17 -0.78
CA LEU A 684 -22.93 -14.80 0.40
C LEU A 684 -22.21 -16.00 1.02
N HIS A 685 -21.07 -15.73 1.64
CA HIS A 685 -20.35 -16.65 2.52
C HIS A 685 -19.58 -15.84 3.58
N ASP A 686 -19.70 -16.19 4.85
CA ASP A 686 -19.02 -15.54 5.98
C ASP A 686 -17.49 -15.54 5.86
N ILE A 687 -16.89 -16.71 5.61
CA ILE A 687 -15.44 -16.88 5.42
C ILE A 687 -14.97 -16.20 4.10
N ARG A 688 -14.19 -15.12 4.23
CA ARG A 688 -13.67 -14.34 3.09
C ARG A 688 -12.85 -15.16 2.09
N ARG A 689 -11.98 -16.07 2.59
CA ARG A 689 -11.24 -17.05 1.77
C ARG A 689 -12.15 -17.80 0.80
N VAL A 690 -13.29 -18.31 1.28
CA VAL A 690 -14.22 -19.09 0.44
C VAL A 690 -14.93 -18.19 -0.56
N ALA A 691 -15.37 -17.00 -0.14
CA ALA A 691 -16.01 -16.03 -1.03
C ALA A 691 -15.10 -15.58 -2.19
N VAL A 692 -13.83 -15.24 -1.90
CA VAL A 692 -12.84 -14.82 -2.90
C VAL A 692 -12.54 -15.96 -3.88
N ARG A 693 -12.12 -17.13 -3.39
CA ARG A 693 -11.78 -18.28 -4.26
C ARG A 693 -12.98 -18.74 -5.11
N ALA A 694 -14.19 -18.73 -4.54
CA ALA A 694 -15.41 -19.07 -5.29
C ALA A 694 -15.73 -18.06 -6.40
N SER A 695 -15.54 -16.75 -6.17
CA SER A 695 -15.75 -15.74 -7.21
C SER A 695 -14.66 -15.73 -8.28
N VAL A 696 -13.41 -16.10 -7.96
CA VAL A 696 -12.36 -16.33 -8.97
C VAL A 696 -12.69 -17.54 -9.85
N ALA A 697 -13.13 -18.66 -9.25
CA ALA A 697 -13.58 -19.84 -10.01
C ALA A 697 -14.81 -19.59 -10.90
N MET A 698 -15.60 -18.55 -10.60
CA MET A 698 -16.71 -18.09 -11.47
C MET A 698 -16.24 -17.32 -12.71
N GLY A 699 -14.96 -16.93 -12.81
CA GLY A 699 -14.42 -16.25 -13.99
C GLY A 699 -14.54 -17.09 -15.28
N GLU A 700 -14.73 -16.40 -16.40
CA GLU A 700 -14.81 -16.96 -17.77
C GLU A 700 -14.16 -15.95 -18.74
N GLU A 701 -13.74 -16.39 -19.94
CA GLU A 701 -13.11 -15.54 -20.96
C GLU A 701 -13.81 -14.16 -21.13
N GLY A 702 -13.06 -13.09 -20.89
CA GLY A 702 -13.53 -11.70 -21.01
C GLY A 702 -14.35 -11.14 -19.84
N ASP A 703 -14.50 -11.88 -18.73
CA ASP A 703 -15.06 -11.34 -17.49
C ASP A 703 -14.05 -10.48 -16.71
N VAL A 704 -14.55 -9.78 -15.68
CA VAL A 704 -13.73 -9.28 -14.58
C VAL A 704 -14.30 -9.71 -13.23
N VAL A 705 -13.43 -10.24 -12.38
CA VAL A 705 -13.67 -10.45 -10.94
C VAL A 705 -13.10 -9.26 -10.18
N VAL A 706 -13.88 -8.63 -9.31
CA VAL A 706 -13.49 -7.47 -8.49
C VAL A 706 -13.57 -7.83 -7.03
N ILE A 707 -12.43 -7.82 -6.33
CA ILE A 707 -12.33 -8.06 -4.89
C ILE A 707 -12.14 -6.71 -4.19
N ALA A 708 -13.18 -6.26 -3.47
CA ALA A 708 -13.18 -4.96 -2.81
C ALA A 708 -13.19 -5.08 -1.27
N GLY A 709 -12.56 -4.10 -0.62
CA GLY A 709 -12.52 -3.95 0.83
C GLY A 709 -11.10 -3.75 1.35
N LYS A 710 -10.36 -4.85 1.53
CA LYS A 710 -9.02 -4.87 2.13
C LYS A 710 -7.93 -4.25 1.27
N GLY A 711 -7.96 -4.45 -0.05
CA GLY A 711 -6.98 -3.90 -0.99
C GLY A 711 -5.54 -4.40 -0.72
N HIS A 712 -4.84 -3.71 0.18
CA HIS A 712 -3.47 -3.98 0.61
C HIS A 712 -3.37 -4.42 2.10
N GLU A 713 -4.50 -4.47 2.83
CA GLU A 713 -4.54 -4.92 4.23
C GLU A 713 -4.39 -6.45 4.31
N THR A 714 -3.18 -6.93 4.63
CA THR A 714 -2.80 -8.35 4.68
C THR A 714 -3.25 -9.09 5.96
N TYR A 715 -4.43 -8.75 6.47
CA TYR A 715 -4.95 -9.33 7.71
C TYR A 715 -6.49 -9.38 7.81
N GLN A 716 -6.96 -10.25 8.70
CA GLN A 716 -8.34 -10.31 9.17
C GLN A 716 -8.38 -10.22 10.70
N ILE A 717 -9.30 -9.40 11.25
CA ILE A 717 -9.44 -9.16 12.69
C ILE A 717 -10.74 -9.78 13.21
N GLU A 718 -10.63 -10.76 14.11
CA GLU A 718 -11.73 -11.47 14.77
C GLU A 718 -11.55 -11.40 16.30
N GLY A 719 -12.47 -10.70 16.98
CA GLY A 719 -12.29 -10.27 18.36
C GLY A 719 -11.00 -9.45 18.54
N GLU A 720 -10.12 -9.94 19.41
CA GLU A 720 -8.77 -9.39 19.63
C GLU A 720 -7.70 -10.06 18.74
N LYS A 721 -8.05 -11.13 18.01
CA LYS A 721 -7.12 -11.88 17.17
C LYS A 721 -6.93 -11.19 15.83
N LYS A 722 -5.66 -11.07 15.39
CA LYS A 722 -5.29 -10.59 14.06
C LYS A 722 -4.58 -11.72 13.31
N ASP A 723 -5.28 -12.37 12.40
CA ASP A 723 -4.73 -13.40 11.53
C ASP A 723 -4.20 -12.80 10.22
N PHE A 724 -3.24 -13.50 9.60
CA PHE A 724 -2.75 -13.17 8.27
C PHE A 724 -3.77 -13.61 7.20
N PHE A 725 -4.09 -12.71 6.28
CA PHE A 725 -5.03 -12.94 5.18
C PHE A 725 -4.82 -11.86 4.11
N ASP A 726 -4.48 -12.23 2.87
CA ASP A 726 -4.31 -11.29 1.76
C ASP A 726 -5.21 -11.68 0.58
N ASP A 727 -6.17 -10.83 0.21
CA ASP A 727 -7.07 -11.03 -0.95
C ASP A 727 -6.29 -11.40 -2.23
N ARG A 728 -5.05 -10.92 -2.37
CA ARG A 728 -4.22 -11.07 -3.56
C ARG A 728 -3.54 -12.43 -3.62
N GLU A 729 -3.06 -12.94 -2.49
CA GLU A 729 -2.54 -14.31 -2.40
C GLU A 729 -3.67 -15.32 -2.58
N GLU A 730 -4.85 -15.06 -1.98
CA GLU A 730 -6.06 -15.87 -2.19
C GLU A 730 -6.51 -15.90 -3.66
N CYS A 731 -6.33 -14.80 -4.41
CA CYS A 731 -6.58 -14.76 -5.85
C CYS A 731 -5.55 -15.57 -6.65
N ARG A 732 -4.24 -15.40 -6.38
CA ARG A 732 -3.17 -16.16 -7.06
C ARG A 732 -3.30 -17.66 -6.81
N GLU A 733 -3.51 -18.07 -5.56
CA GLU A 733 -3.80 -19.46 -5.21
C GLU A 733 -5.06 -19.97 -5.90
N ALA A 734 -6.13 -19.17 -6.02
CA ALA A 734 -7.34 -19.61 -6.71
C ALA A 734 -7.09 -19.85 -8.21
N LEU A 735 -6.41 -18.90 -8.88
CA LEU A 735 -6.13 -18.94 -10.32
C LEU A 735 -5.39 -20.22 -10.73
N GLN A 736 -4.42 -20.67 -9.93
CA GLN A 736 -3.67 -21.91 -10.16
C GLN A 736 -4.53 -23.18 -10.30
N TYR A 737 -5.75 -23.19 -9.78
CA TYR A 737 -6.69 -24.33 -9.88
C TYR A 737 -7.92 -24.05 -10.75
N VAL A 738 -8.10 -22.85 -11.33
CA VAL A 738 -9.29 -22.52 -12.15
C VAL A 738 -9.44 -23.46 -13.33
N ASP A 739 -8.35 -23.74 -14.04
CA ASP A 739 -8.33 -24.66 -15.17
C ASP A 739 -8.76 -26.10 -14.78
N GLU A 740 -8.36 -26.58 -13.60
CA GLU A 740 -8.77 -27.90 -13.10
C GLU A 740 -10.25 -27.92 -12.71
N LEU A 741 -10.76 -26.86 -12.07
CA LEU A 741 -12.16 -26.72 -11.67
C LEU A 741 -13.10 -26.64 -12.89
N HIS A 742 -12.69 -25.91 -13.94
CA HIS A 742 -13.41 -25.84 -15.21
C HIS A 742 -13.37 -27.19 -15.94
N GLN A 743 -12.20 -27.86 -16.00
CA GLN A 743 -12.06 -29.19 -16.60
C GLN A 743 -12.84 -30.29 -15.84
N ALA A 744 -13.01 -30.15 -14.52
CA ALA A 744 -13.82 -31.05 -13.70
C ALA A 744 -15.33 -30.95 -14.02
N GLY A 745 -15.76 -29.99 -14.84
CA GLY A 745 -17.17 -29.80 -15.21
C GLY A 745 -18.00 -29.16 -14.09
N ILE A 746 -17.36 -28.42 -13.18
CA ILE A 746 -18.05 -27.54 -12.24
C ILE A 746 -18.55 -26.34 -13.05
N ASP A 747 -19.77 -26.44 -13.58
CA ASP A 747 -20.35 -25.45 -14.48
C ASP A 747 -20.69 -24.13 -13.77
N THR A 748 -19.69 -23.25 -13.68
CA THR A 748 -19.87 -21.85 -13.29
C THR A 748 -20.43 -21.00 -14.44
N SER A 749 -20.37 -21.52 -15.67
CA SER A 749 -20.76 -20.86 -16.92
C SER A 749 -22.26 -20.98 -17.23
N TYR A 750 -23.11 -20.31 -16.43
CA TYR A 750 -24.56 -20.34 -16.67
C TYR A 750 -24.95 -19.70 -18.02
N GLN A 751 -24.97 -20.52 -19.06
CA GLN A 751 -25.50 -20.17 -20.37
C GLN A 751 -26.94 -19.71 -20.22
N ARG A 752 -27.30 -18.59 -20.87
CA ARG A 752 -28.68 -18.11 -20.91
C ARG A 752 -29.60 -19.25 -21.37
N ALA A 753 -30.54 -19.66 -20.51
CA ALA A 753 -31.46 -20.76 -20.76
C ALA A 753 -32.55 -20.41 -21.82
N THR A 754 -32.09 -20.15 -23.04
CA THR A 754 -32.86 -19.99 -24.27
C THR A 754 -32.19 -20.86 -25.33
N ASP A 755 -32.95 -21.79 -25.91
CA ASP A 755 -32.55 -22.73 -26.96
C ASP A 755 -31.56 -23.85 -26.60
N THR A 756 -32.07 -24.96 -26.05
CA THR A 756 -32.34 -26.15 -26.88
C THR A 756 -33.20 -27.21 -26.18
N LYS A 757 -33.79 -28.12 -26.97
CA LYS A 757 -34.62 -29.23 -26.48
C LYS A 757 -33.87 -30.56 -26.48
N GLY A 758 -33.39 -30.95 -25.30
CA GLY A 758 -33.40 -32.33 -24.78
C GLY A 758 -32.58 -33.42 -25.49
N CYS A 759 -31.68 -34.05 -24.73
CA CYS A 759 -31.38 -35.48 -24.86
C CYS A 759 -31.01 -36.13 -23.51
N CYS A 760 -31.72 -37.23 -23.21
CA CYS A 760 -31.23 -38.47 -22.61
C CYS A 760 -30.20 -38.45 -21.46
N ALA A 761 -30.68 -38.67 -20.23
CA ALA A 761 -30.01 -39.53 -19.25
C ALA A 761 -30.72 -40.90 -19.22
N ASN A 762 -29.99 -42.00 -19.00
CA ASN A 762 -30.52 -43.37 -19.14
C ASN A 762 -29.95 -44.31 -18.05
N ASN A 763 -30.67 -45.39 -17.76
CA ASN A 763 -30.31 -46.52 -16.87
C ASN A 763 -30.07 -46.23 -15.36
N ARG A 764 -30.92 -46.84 -14.51
CA ARG A 764 -30.45 -47.85 -13.54
C ARG A 764 -31.56 -48.83 -13.12
N SER A 765 -31.45 -50.05 -13.64
CA SER A 765 -31.83 -51.35 -13.04
C SER A 765 -32.94 -51.42 -11.97
N ALA A 766 -34.09 -51.98 -12.36
CA ALA A 766 -34.92 -52.82 -11.49
C ALA A 766 -35.55 -53.95 -12.32
N SER A 767 -35.76 -55.13 -11.73
CA SER A 767 -36.26 -56.34 -12.44
C SER A 767 -36.94 -57.31 -11.45
N PRO A 768 -37.77 -58.25 -11.92
CA PRO A 768 -38.83 -58.06 -12.91
C PRO A 768 -40.16 -58.72 -12.46
N VAL A 769 -41.32 -58.14 -12.82
CA VAL A 769 -42.62 -58.84 -12.71
C VAL A 769 -43.45 -58.66 -13.98
N HIS A 770 -43.67 -59.75 -14.69
CA HIS A 770 -44.75 -59.93 -15.66
C HIS A 770 -45.90 -60.65 -14.93
N PRO A 771 -47.19 -60.36 -15.24
CA PRO A 771 -47.74 -60.90 -16.49
C PRO A 771 -48.82 -60.07 -17.24
N SER A 772 -48.61 -59.99 -18.57
CA SER A 772 -49.59 -60.34 -19.62
C SER A 772 -50.80 -59.42 -19.99
N THR A 773 -51.09 -59.48 -21.31
CA THR A 773 -52.43 -59.45 -21.93
C THR A 773 -53.09 -58.13 -22.36
N GLN A 774 -52.83 -57.78 -23.64
CA GLN A 774 -53.76 -57.28 -24.67
C GLN A 774 -54.46 -55.90 -24.57
N MET A 775 -54.38 -55.19 -25.71
CA MET A 775 -55.39 -54.30 -26.33
C MET A 775 -55.88 -53.07 -25.53
N LYS A 776 -55.96 -51.89 -26.15
CA LYS A 776 -56.30 -51.64 -27.56
C LYS A 776 -55.71 -50.32 -28.07
#